data_AF-A0A6S7AX30-F1
#
_entry.id   AF-A0A6S7AX30-F1
#
_cell.length_a   1.000
_cell.length_b   1.000
_cell.length_c   1.000
_cell.angle_alpha   90.00
_cell.angle_beta   90.00
_cell.angle_gamma   90.00
#
_symmetry.space_group_name_H-M   'P 1'
#
loop_
_entity.id
_entity.type
_entity.pdbx_description
1 polymer ?
#
loop_
_entity_poly.entity_id
_entity_poly.type
_entity_poly.pdbx_seq_one_letter_code
_entity_poly.pdbx_strand_id
1 'polypeptide(L)'
;MANLGPKKNKTGWLAEYRHPSPTELFCLPSAIYFLMKFRADLAPFNSKALDDRITLYFWWEMTARETYPDFDWVLREEDLEYLRQLDNDTLIERHPGALTYWLGTTLPSVLDTKQLDETLLEPQTVFEEAGLQLPKLITMIVANRGDLSQAFKLDTLSGYLNCLDWWEAHGQDASPRVTWRPPVSWPALLEPIDDPRSGTMPFPRFLALITTERHDLRSAFDLNTLIGRLECLSWWADHGHREYLRIKWSQPPIGGAMVEPEQPPVDDGPHVPRFLSQIVDERPDLQAAFGPLQSFTGRLNCLSWWLEHGQFQYRAIKWVPPTVPAPLFEMEWGEHPDWLPVPRFLRLIREEWPDLQALCPLDSFIGRLKCLSWWVEHGERQFPVIHWVAPALGEDLFRMEAGEQCALPLLPRFLTLIRNERPDLQADFDLDSFSQRLGLLSWWDKDGHNEYHAIKWSAAGLPGLLEPIDDPQSGAMPLPRFLALITAERADLRGAYDLNTLTGRLACLTWWEEHGHREYSLIKWAPAPIGSAMLEPEQPAVNDGPDVPRFIAQIVRERPDLRTFCAQNSFIGRVNALSWWVDHGQFQYPAIHWVPPALSEDLLRMEPGQQCTLPLLPRFLLLIWKARPDLQESFNLDSFSHRLGLISWWDRDGQREYHAIKWSATRLSEVLASIDDEQPADDSLLPRFLVLIASDRADLRSVYDINTEAGRDQLAAWWNEWGEAEYPLLGSLKVRWVDSTGDSDDDEREPARYHARVEGVGYEHGVNVIGFPQGVLGLGEDARMAARVFQLTSTPVALINAPMSGPAKLDHSVDHLIRDELKYRISLICLPAPEMVRLALEGGRKLIDAPTHKIGAWPWELPHWPSAFGKVHQMVDEIWAQSRFVQSVYSRLGDTPVYHMPMAVEVPAPVDPKRERFGLPSNEFLFYLMFDGNSWLSRKNPLAGVQAFKQAFGKHSPGVGLVIKAMNVRDDDPVWRAVLELAAGDSRIHIVSERLSRQDSTDFMACCDAYISLHRSEGFGRVIAEAMALGQPVVATNFSGNVDFCEPDTAFLVDGELIPLRPGDYLFSEGQYWCDPDVSIAAEQLKRMIDDVPLRERIAQAGKARVERDYSVEAVARAYARRLAAIAEAKAK
;
A
#
# COMPACT_ATOMS: atom_id res chain seq x y z
N MET A 1 -77.71 -10.67 -39.13
CA MET A 1 -77.13 -10.16 -37.86
C MET A 1 -75.67 -9.85 -38.15
N ALA A 2 -75.05 -8.71 -37.81
CA ALA A 2 -75.39 -7.61 -36.93
C ALA A 2 -74.60 -6.31 -37.29
N ASN A 3 -75.03 -5.20 -36.69
CA ASN A 3 -74.64 -3.76 -36.80
C ASN A 3 -73.14 -3.38 -36.83
N LEU A 4 -72.83 -2.20 -37.43
CA LEU A 4 -72.17 -1.01 -36.81
C LEU A 4 -72.08 0.18 -37.83
N GLY A 5 -72.29 1.43 -37.35
CA GLY A 5 -72.59 2.67 -38.12
C GLY A 5 -71.41 3.57 -38.60
N PRO A 6 -71.64 4.87 -38.94
CA PRO A 6 -70.73 5.71 -39.74
C PRO A 6 -69.61 6.39 -38.93
N LYS A 7 -68.38 6.45 -39.48
CA LYS A 7 -67.19 7.09 -38.87
C LYS A 7 -67.29 8.62 -38.87
N LYS A 8 -67.26 9.25 -37.67
CA LYS A 8 -67.10 10.70 -37.45
C LYS A 8 -65.63 11.14 -37.63
N ASN A 9 -65.39 12.28 -38.27
CA ASN A 9 -64.07 12.92 -38.37
C ASN A 9 -63.68 13.56 -37.03
N LYS A 10 -62.57 13.13 -36.41
CA LYS A 10 -62.28 13.35 -34.97
C LYS A 10 -61.47 14.62 -34.65
N THR A 11 -60.88 15.30 -35.64
CA THR A 11 -59.94 16.44 -35.44
C THR A 11 -60.43 17.80 -35.94
N GLY A 12 -61.61 17.88 -36.56
CA GLY A 12 -62.14 19.12 -37.15
C GLY A 12 -62.31 20.30 -36.16
N TRP A 13 -62.39 20.01 -34.86
CA TRP A 13 -62.51 21.03 -33.81
C TRP A 13 -61.21 21.81 -33.55
N LEU A 14 -60.05 21.34 -34.02
CA LEU A 14 -58.75 22.01 -33.80
C LEU A 14 -58.65 23.37 -34.54
N ALA A 15 -59.34 23.49 -35.67
CA ALA A 15 -59.42 24.71 -36.47
C ALA A 15 -60.51 25.70 -36.01
N GLU A 16 -61.35 25.31 -35.03
CA GLU A 16 -62.37 26.21 -34.47
C GLU A 16 -61.74 27.23 -33.51
N TYR A 17 -62.31 28.42 -33.37
CA TYR A 17 -61.83 29.44 -32.41
C TYR A 17 -62.55 29.32 -31.05
N ARG A 18 -61.83 29.39 -29.92
CA ARG A 18 -62.41 29.19 -28.57
C ARG A 18 -62.41 30.42 -27.63
N HIS A 19 -61.73 31.53 -27.95
CA HIS A 19 -61.67 32.71 -27.06
C HIS A 19 -61.14 33.98 -27.77
N PRO A 20 -61.69 35.21 -27.54
CA PRO A 20 -63.09 35.61 -27.53
C PRO A 20 -63.46 36.26 -28.88
N SER A 21 -64.45 35.70 -29.58
CA SER A 21 -64.94 36.18 -30.88
C SER A 21 -64.00 35.97 -32.09
N PRO A 22 -64.51 35.39 -33.20
CA PRO A 22 -63.83 35.37 -34.50
C PRO A 22 -63.50 36.75 -35.09
N THR A 23 -63.85 37.85 -34.42
CA THR A 23 -63.72 39.23 -34.90
C THR A 23 -62.50 39.98 -34.36
N GLU A 24 -61.77 39.48 -33.36
CA GLU A 24 -60.58 40.16 -32.81
C GLU A 24 -59.30 39.89 -33.60
N LEU A 25 -58.36 40.85 -33.67
CA LEU A 25 -57.06 40.70 -34.35
C LEU A 25 -56.25 39.51 -33.81
N PHE A 26 -55.62 38.74 -34.70
CA PHE A 26 -54.84 37.53 -34.42
C PHE A 26 -55.63 36.52 -33.56
N CYS A 27 -56.87 36.21 -33.96
CA CYS A 27 -57.73 35.28 -33.23
C CYS A 27 -57.09 33.88 -33.08
N LEU A 28 -57.16 33.32 -31.87
CA LEU A 28 -56.41 32.12 -31.47
C LEU A 28 -57.16 30.82 -31.82
N PRO A 29 -56.59 29.90 -32.62
CA PRO A 29 -57.18 28.59 -32.88
C PRO A 29 -57.33 27.75 -31.60
N SER A 30 -58.32 26.86 -31.55
CA SER A 30 -58.55 25.95 -30.40
C SER A 30 -57.34 25.12 -30.07
N ALA A 31 -56.55 24.73 -31.08
CA ALA A 31 -55.30 23.99 -30.88
C ALA A 31 -54.27 24.78 -30.08
N ILE A 32 -54.05 26.06 -30.40
CA ILE A 32 -53.10 26.92 -29.68
C ILE A 32 -53.60 27.21 -28.27
N TYR A 33 -54.89 27.49 -28.12
CA TYR A 33 -55.52 27.66 -26.80
C TYR A 33 -55.38 26.42 -25.91
N PHE A 34 -55.46 25.23 -26.53
CA PHE A 34 -55.22 23.97 -25.84
C PHE A 34 -53.74 23.82 -25.45
N LEU A 35 -52.80 24.06 -26.37
CA LEU A 35 -51.36 23.94 -26.11
C LEU A 35 -50.89 24.83 -24.95
N MET A 36 -51.40 26.05 -24.85
CA MET A 36 -51.10 26.98 -23.74
C MET A 36 -51.43 26.41 -22.35
N LYS A 37 -52.31 25.40 -22.24
CA LYS A 37 -52.65 24.77 -20.96
C LYS A 37 -51.71 23.64 -20.54
N PHE A 38 -50.94 23.09 -21.48
CA PHE A 38 -50.10 21.90 -21.24
C PHE A 38 -48.62 22.14 -21.47
N ARG A 39 -48.26 23.14 -22.27
CA ARG A 39 -46.88 23.53 -22.54
C ARG A 39 -46.43 24.63 -21.59
N ALA A 40 -45.46 24.33 -20.74
CA ALA A 40 -44.94 25.26 -19.76
C ALA A 40 -44.32 26.52 -20.39
N ASP A 41 -43.73 26.40 -21.58
CA ASP A 41 -43.14 27.50 -22.35
C ASP A 41 -44.19 28.47 -22.94
N LEU A 42 -45.45 28.04 -23.07
CA LEU A 42 -46.55 28.86 -23.58
C LEU A 42 -47.47 29.40 -22.48
N ALA A 43 -47.34 28.90 -21.27
CA ALA A 43 -48.14 29.29 -20.11
C ALA A 43 -48.04 30.78 -19.73
N PRO A 44 -46.91 31.49 -19.94
CA PRO A 44 -46.81 32.92 -19.62
C PRO A 44 -47.62 33.84 -20.54
N PHE A 45 -47.97 33.41 -21.76
CA PHE A 45 -48.66 34.27 -22.73
C PHE A 45 -50.13 34.49 -22.36
N ASN A 46 -50.58 35.73 -22.45
CA ASN A 46 -51.97 36.10 -22.22
C ASN A 46 -52.76 36.15 -23.54
N SER A 47 -53.64 35.16 -23.74
CA SER A 47 -54.53 35.09 -24.92
C SER A 47 -55.45 36.29 -25.16
N LYS A 48 -55.56 37.24 -24.20
CA LYS A 48 -56.32 38.50 -24.35
C LYS A 48 -55.47 39.69 -24.78
N ALA A 49 -54.14 39.63 -24.63
CA ALA A 49 -53.24 40.72 -25.00
C ALA A 49 -52.89 40.63 -26.49
N LEU A 50 -53.00 41.74 -27.21
CA LEU A 50 -52.68 41.77 -28.65
C LEU A 50 -51.21 41.40 -28.90
N ASP A 51 -50.29 41.94 -28.10
CA ASP A 51 -48.85 41.72 -28.26
C ASP A 51 -48.48 40.24 -28.06
N ASP A 52 -49.12 39.56 -27.11
CA ASP A 52 -48.93 38.13 -26.87
C ASP A 52 -49.53 37.28 -27.98
N ARG A 53 -50.67 37.68 -28.57
CA ARG A 53 -51.26 36.97 -29.72
C ARG A 53 -50.39 37.08 -30.96
N ILE A 54 -49.82 38.25 -31.21
CA ILE A 54 -48.86 38.46 -32.31
C ILE A 54 -47.61 37.63 -32.07
N THR A 55 -47.07 37.64 -30.85
CA THR A 55 -45.89 36.83 -30.50
C THR A 55 -46.17 35.33 -30.62
N LEU A 56 -47.33 34.86 -30.17
CA LEU A 56 -47.77 33.47 -30.32
C LEU A 56 -47.96 33.07 -31.80
N TYR A 57 -48.42 33.99 -32.64
CA TYR A 57 -48.49 33.75 -34.07
C TYR A 57 -47.10 33.55 -34.67
N PHE A 58 -46.13 34.42 -34.37
CA PHE A 58 -44.77 34.27 -34.88
C PHE A 58 -44.04 33.06 -34.28
N TRP A 59 -44.29 32.73 -33.02
CA TRP A 59 -43.86 31.45 -32.44
C TRP A 59 -44.40 30.26 -33.25
N TRP A 60 -45.70 30.28 -33.57
CA TRP A 60 -46.31 29.22 -34.36
C TRP A 60 -45.76 29.19 -35.79
N GLU A 61 -45.75 30.32 -36.49
CA GLU A 61 -45.31 30.47 -37.89
C GLU A 61 -43.84 30.03 -38.05
N MET A 62 -42.96 30.45 -37.14
CA MET A 62 -41.53 30.23 -37.24
C MET A 62 -41.05 28.90 -36.65
N THR A 63 -41.76 28.36 -35.66
CA THR A 63 -41.27 27.22 -34.88
C THR A 63 -42.25 26.04 -34.87
N ALA A 64 -43.53 26.30 -34.62
CA ALA A 64 -44.48 25.23 -34.27
C ALA A 64 -45.23 24.64 -35.48
N ARG A 65 -45.32 25.35 -36.60
CA ARG A 65 -46.14 24.97 -37.77
C ARG A 65 -45.80 23.59 -38.32
N GLU A 66 -44.51 23.28 -38.48
CA GLU A 66 -44.08 21.95 -38.94
C GLU A 66 -44.32 20.84 -37.90
N THR A 67 -44.23 21.21 -36.61
CA THR A 67 -44.45 20.28 -35.49
C THR A 67 -45.92 19.90 -35.35
N TYR A 68 -46.84 20.78 -35.74
CA TYR A 68 -48.29 20.58 -35.61
C TYR A 68 -49.02 20.73 -36.96
N PRO A 69 -48.86 19.78 -37.91
CA PRO A 69 -49.42 19.88 -39.25
C PRO A 69 -50.94 19.68 -39.31
N ASP A 70 -51.55 19.20 -38.22
CA ASP A 70 -52.98 18.86 -38.16
C ASP A 70 -53.91 20.09 -38.07
N PHE A 71 -53.36 21.31 -37.94
CA PHE A 71 -54.12 22.56 -38.00
C PHE A 71 -53.29 23.69 -38.63
N ASP A 72 -53.98 24.64 -39.26
CA ASP A 72 -53.37 25.82 -39.88
C ASP A 72 -53.90 27.08 -39.19
N TRP A 73 -53.02 28.05 -38.93
CA TRP A 73 -53.38 29.37 -38.39
C TRP A 73 -53.20 30.41 -39.49
N VAL A 74 -54.30 30.72 -40.17
CA VAL A 74 -54.33 31.65 -41.29
C VAL A 74 -54.66 33.06 -40.80
N LEU A 75 -53.82 34.03 -41.13
CA LEU A 75 -54.09 35.45 -40.88
C LEU A 75 -55.21 35.96 -41.78
N ARG A 76 -56.07 36.83 -41.23
CA ARG A 76 -57.12 37.51 -42.01
C ARG A 76 -56.57 38.80 -42.62
N GLU A 77 -57.33 39.42 -43.52
CA GLU A 77 -56.92 40.68 -44.14
C GLU A 77 -56.70 41.80 -43.12
N GLU A 78 -57.50 41.84 -42.05
CA GLU A 78 -57.35 42.84 -40.98
C GLU A 78 -56.05 42.66 -40.18
N ASP A 79 -55.60 41.41 -39.98
CA ASP A 79 -54.36 41.08 -39.29
C ASP A 79 -53.14 41.50 -40.13
N LEU A 80 -53.22 41.29 -41.45
CA LEU A 80 -52.20 41.70 -42.41
C LEU A 80 -52.14 43.23 -42.58
N GLU A 81 -53.27 43.92 -42.52
CA GLU A 81 -53.34 45.38 -42.60
C GLU A 81 -52.72 46.03 -41.34
N TYR A 82 -52.98 45.47 -40.15
CA TYR A 82 -52.36 45.93 -38.91
C TYR A 82 -50.82 45.88 -38.97
N LEU A 83 -50.25 44.75 -39.41
CA LEU A 83 -48.80 44.61 -39.57
C LEU A 83 -48.24 45.58 -40.61
N ARG A 84 -48.97 45.86 -41.70
CA ARG A 84 -48.54 46.82 -42.73
C ARG A 84 -48.43 48.26 -42.19
N GLN A 85 -49.27 48.65 -41.23
CA GLN A 85 -49.28 50.00 -40.66
C GLN A 85 -48.15 50.31 -39.66
N LEU A 86 -47.47 49.30 -39.10
CA LEU A 86 -46.36 49.50 -38.16
C LEU A 86 -45.05 49.83 -38.89
N ASP A 87 -44.35 50.91 -38.53
CA ASP A 87 -42.96 51.17 -39.01
C ASP A 87 -41.92 50.32 -38.26
N ASN A 88 -40.67 50.30 -38.75
CA ASN A 88 -39.62 49.43 -38.22
C ASN A 88 -39.24 49.77 -36.77
N ASP A 89 -39.12 51.04 -36.42
CA ASP A 89 -38.78 51.47 -35.05
C ASP A 89 -39.92 51.12 -34.07
N THR A 90 -41.17 51.36 -34.46
CA THR A 90 -42.36 51.00 -33.65
C THR A 90 -42.46 49.48 -33.49
N LEU A 91 -42.11 48.70 -34.51
CA LEU A 91 -42.11 47.24 -34.44
C LEU A 91 -41.02 46.71 -33.48
N ILE A 92 -39.82 47.30 -33.53
CA ILE A 92 -38.69 46.98 -32.64
C ILE A 92 -39.04 47.31 -31.18
N GLU A 93 -39.66 48.45 -30.94
CA GLU A 93 -40.02 48.89 -29.59
C GLU A 93 -41.21 48.11 -29.02
N ARG A 94 -42.27 47.91 -29.82
CA ARG A 94 -43.56 47.38 -29.33
C ARG A 94 -43.67 45.86 -29.38
N HIS A 95 -42.97 45.20 -30.32
CA HIS A 95 -43.09 43.76 -30.53
C HIS A 95 -41.74 43.01 -30.60
N PRO A 96 -40.81 43.23 -29.64
CA PRO A 96 -39.49 42.60 -29.67
C PRO A 96 -39.53 41.07 -29.54
N GLY A 97 -40.56 40.51 -28.87
CA GLY A 97 -40.77 39.06 -28.78
C GLY A 97 -41.06 38.42 -30.14
N ALA A 98 -41.89 39.07 -30.96
CA ALA A 98 -42.18 38.62 -32.33
C ALA A 98 -40.92 38.67 -33.20
N LEU A 99 -40.12 39.74 -33.09
CA LEU A 99 -38.85 39.88 -33.82
C LEU A 99 -37.82 38.83 -33.41
N THR A 100 -37.79 38.42 -32.15
CA THR A 100 -36.89 37.36 -31.67
C THR A 100 -37.22 36.02 -32.34
N TYR A 101 -38.50 35.66 -32.46
CA TYR A 101 -38.92 34.46 -33.20
C TYR A 101 -38.66 34.57 -34.70
N TRP A 102 -38.87 35.75 -35.28
CA TRP A 102 -38.54 36.01 -36.68
C TRP A 102 -37.05 35.82 -36.94
N LEU A 103 -36.17 36.43 -36.12
CA LEU A 103 -34.71 36.32 -36.24
C LEU A 103 -34.20 34.89 -36.13
N GLY A 104 -34.88 34.02 -35.37
CA GLY A 104 -34.46 32.65 -35.06
C GLY A 104 -34.59 31.63 -36.20
N THR A 105 -35.15 32.00 -37.35
CA THR A 105 -35.31 31.11 -38.50
C THR A 105 -35.13 31.87 -39.81
N THR A 106 -34.90 31.17 -40.92
CA THR A 106 -34.82 31.74 -42.27
C THR A 106 -36.08 31.47 -43.11
N LEU A 107 -37.12 30.88 -42.51
CA LEU A 107 -38.39 30.60 -43.19
C LEU A 107 -39.09 31.89 -43.65
N PRO A 108 -39.79 31.89 -44.80
CA PRO A 108 -40.52 33.06 -45.26
C PRO A 108 -41.56 33.54 -44.24
N SER A 109 -41.61 34.85 -44.00
CA SER A 109 -42.52 35.51 -43.06
C SER A 109 -43.18 36.73 -43.69
N VAL A 110 -44.35 37.11 -43.18
CA VAL A 110 -44.99 38.40 -43.50
C VAL A 110 -44.09 39.61 -43.19
N LEU A 111 -43.17 39.51 -42.23
CA LEU A 111 -42.25 40.59 -41.87
C LEU A 111 -41.11 40.82 -42.87
N ASP A 112 -40.86 39.88 -43.78
CA ASP A 112 -39.76 39.99 -44.76
C ASP A 112 -39.97 41.15 -45.75
N THR A 113 -41.19 41.67 -45.84
CA THR A 113 -41.54 42.82 -46.69
C THR A 113 -41.06 44.18 -46.14
N LYS A 114 -40.52 44.23 -44.91
CA LYS A 114 -40.17 45.48 -44.19
C LYS A 114 -38.68 45.86 -44.13
N GLN A 115 -37.76 45.05 -44.68
CA GLN A 115 -36.30 45.32 -44.65
C GLN A 115 -35.75 45.62 -43.23
N LEU A 116 -36.14 44.82 -42.25
CA LEU A 116 -35.81 45.04 -40.82
C LEU A 116 -34.34 44.79 -40.47
N ASP A 117 -33.63 44.02 -41.30
CA ASP A 117 -32.23 43.66 -41.14
C ASP A 117 -31.28 44.86 -41.17
N GLU A 118 -31.51 45.85 -42.04
CA GLU A 118 -30.67 47.05 -42.11
C GLU A 118 -30.81 47.94 -40.87
N THR A 119 -32.05 48.19 -40.42
CA THR A 119 -32.32 49.02 -39.23
C THR A 119 -31.75 48.41 -37.95
N LEU A 120 -31.74 47.07 -37.84
CA LEU A 120 -31.23 46.35 -36.67
C LEU A 120 -29.69 46.42 -36.54
N LEU A 121 -28.95 46.73 -37.61
CA LEU A 121 -27.48 46.76 -37.62
C LEU A 121 -26.86 48.14 -37.33
N GLU A 122 -27.67 49.19 -37.16
CA GLU A 122 -27.18 50.55 -36.88
C GLU A 122 -26.44 50.63 -35.51
N PRO A 123 -25.26 51.28 -35.43
CA PRO A 123 -24.46 51.36 -34.20
C PRO A 123 -25.01 52.37 -33.18
N GLN A 124 -24.88 52.04 -31.90
CA GLN A 124 -25.22 52.85 -30.72
C GLN A 124 -24.05 52.89 -29.74
N THR A 125 -23.73 54.07 -29.20
CA THR A 125 -22.71 54.23 -28.15
C THR A 125 -23.22 53.70 -26.81
N VAL A 126 -22.40 52.88 -26.14
CA VAL A 126 -22.78 52.23 -24.88
C VAL A 126 -21.86 52.59 -23.70
N PHE A 127 -20.59 52.99 -23.94
CA PHE A 127 -19.70 53.47 -22.88
C PHE A 127 -18.81 54.63 -23.34
N GLU A 128 -19.08 55.84 -22.85
CA GLU A 128 -18.47 57.09 -23.33
C GLU A 128 -17.01 57.28 -22.91
N GLU A 129 -16.65 56.97 -21.64
CA GLU A 129 -15.29 57.14 -21.09
C GLU A 129 -14.23 56.28 -21.82
N ALA A 130 -14.65 55.16 -22.39
CA ALA A 130 -13.82 54.24 -23.17
C ALA A 130 -14.15 54.25 -24.69
N GLY A 131 -15.14 55.03 -25.14
CA GLY A 131 -15.53 55.16 -26.55
C GLY A 131 -16.10 53.89 -27.21
N LEU A 132 -16.89 53.07 -26.50
CA LEU A 132 -17.37 51.74 -26.96
C LEU A 132 -18.79 51.78 -27.57
N GLN A 133 -19.05 50.96 -28.61
CA GLN A 133 -20.31 50.93 -29.38
C GLN A 133 -20.83 49.50 -29.67
N LEU A 134 -22.16 49.33 -29.84
CA LEU A 134 -22.88 48.08 -30.20
C LEU A 134 -24.07 48.32 -31.16
N PRO A 135 -24.52 47.34 -31.99
CA PRO A 135 -25.71 47.48 -32.84
C PRO A 135 -27.04 47.51 -32.09
N LYS A 136 -28.07 48.17 -32.68
CA LYS A 136 -29.47 48.21 -32.19
C LYS A 136 -30.05 46.83 -31.89
N LEU A 137 -29.71 45.82 -32.70
CA LEU A 137 -30.10 44.42 -32.50
C LEU A 137 -29.69 43.90 -31.12
N ILE A 138 -28.42 44.10 -30.75
CA ILE A 138 -27.86 43.55 -29.52
C ILE A 138 -28.44 44.28 -28.33
N THR A 139 -28.57 45.60 -28.41
CA THR A 139 -29.19 46.40 -27.35
C THR A 139 -30.66 46.03 -27.16
N MET A 140 -31.42 45.78 -28.23
CA MET A 140 -32.80 45.27 -28.18
C MET A 140 -32.88 43.89 -27.49
N ILE A 141 -32.04 42.92 -27.90
CA ILE A 141 -32.05 41.57 -27.33
C ILE A 141 -31.70 41.60 -25.85
N VAL A 142 -30.65 42.35 -25.47
CA VAL A 142 -30.22 42.47 -24.07
C VAL A 142 -31.30 43.14 -23.23
N ALA A 143 -31.93 44.22 -23.71
CA ALA A 143 -32.98 44.93 -22.98
C ALA A 143 -34.25 44.09 -22.78
N ASN A 144 -34.63 43.27 -23.76
CA ASN A 144 -35.87 42.48 -23.71
C ASN A 144 -35.72 41.14 -22.97
N ARG A 145 -34.47 40.71 -22.70
CA ARG A 145 -34.17 39.50 -21.95
C ARG A 145 -33.74 39.84 -20.52
N GLY A 146 -34.58 39.48 -19.56
CA GLY A 146 -34.34 39.75 -18.14
C GLY A 146 -33.02 39.16 -17.62
N ASP A 147 -32.61 38.01 -18.14
CA ASP A 147 -31.33 37.38 -17.81
C ASP A 147 -30.14 38.16 -18.37
N LEU A 148 -30.21 38.65 -19.60
CA LEU A 148 -29.12 39.37 -20.25
C LEU A 148 -28.98 40.81 -19.74
N SER A 149 -30.08 41.54 -19.58
CA SER A 149 -30.07 42.91 -19.03
C SER A 149 -29.55 42.97 -17.58
N GLN A 150 -29.75 41.91 -16.79
CA GLN A 150 -29.15 41.79 -15.46
C GLN A 150 -27.67 41.41 -15.53
N ALA A 151 -27.29 40.57 -16.49
CA ALA A 151 -25.92 40.09 -16.65
C ALA A 151 -24.97 41.14 -17.25
N PHE A 152 -25.46 41.99 -18.16
CA PHE A 152 -24.62 42.91 -18.94
C PHE A 152 -24.95 44.37 -18.66
N LYS A 153 -24.13 45.02 -17.85
CA LYS A 153 -24.12 46.48 -17.68
C LYS A 153 -23.30 47.13 -18.80
N LEU A 154 -23.95 47.50 -19.89
CA LEU A 154 -23.29 47.95 -21.12
C LEU A 154 -22.52 49.28 -20.97
N ASP A 155 -22.70 50.01 -19.87
CA ASP A 155 -21.98 51.24 -19.48
C ASP A 155 -20.67 50.99 -18.71
N THR A 156 -20.21 49.74 -18.63
CA THR A 156 -18.94 49.33 -18.01
C THR A 156 -18.06 48.55 -18.99
N LEU A 157 -16.74 48.59 -18.82
CA LEU A 157 -15.83 47.80 -19.65
C LEU A 157 -16.11 46.30 -19.49
N SER A 158 -16.35 45.85 -18.26
CA SER A 158 -16.64 44.44 -17.96
C SER A 158 -17.96 43.97 -18.60
N GLY A 159 -19.04 44.76 -18.49
CA GLY A 159 -20.33 44.41 -19.09
C GLY A 159 -20.33 44.47 -20.62
N TYR A 160 -19.56 45.39 -21.22
CA TYR A 160 -19.35 45.44 -22.66
C TYR A 160 -18.66 44.18 -23.19
N LEU A 161 -17.54 43.77 -22.58
CA LEU A 161 -16.78 42.60 -23.04
C LEU A 161 -17.59 41.30 -22.89
N ASN A 162 -18.31 41.14 -21.77
CA ASN A 162 -19.19 39.98 -21.55
C ASN A 162 -20.32 39.88 -22.60
N CYS A 163 -20.87 41.02 -23.02
CA CYS A 163 -21.88 41.07 -24.08
C CYS A 163 -21.33 40.57 -25.43
N LEU A 164 -20.08 40.93 -25.76
CA LEU A 164 -19.40 40.44 -26.97
C LEU A 164 -19.15 38.93 -26.93
N ASP A 165 -18.70 38.42 -25.78
CA ASP A 165 -18.49 36.97 -25.58
C ASP A 165 -19.79 36.19 -25.73
N TRP A 166 -20.89 36.70 -25.17
CA TRP A 166 -22.21 36.10 -25.33
C TRP A 166 -22.71 36.12 -26.78
N TRP A 167 -22.49 37.23 -27.50
CA TRP A 167 -22.88 37.35 -28.90
C TRP A 167 -22.18 36.32 -29.78
N GLU A 168 -20.86 36.18 -29.63
CA GLU A 168 -20.06 35.21 -30.39
C GLU A 168 -20.42 33.76 -30.05
N ALA A 169 -20.73 33.47 -28.79
CA ALA A 169 -21.02 32.11 -28.35
C ALA A 169 -22.47 31.66 -28.63
N HIS A 170 -23.44 32.59 -28.62
CA HIS A 170 -24.87 32.24 -28.68
C HIS A 170 -25.70 33.18 -29.54
N GLY A 171 -25.43 34.49 -29.50
CA GLY A 171 -26.28 35.50 -30.13
C GLY A 171 -26.36 35.36 -31.65
N GLN A 172 -25.23 35.07 -32.29
CA GLN A 172 -25.14 34.90 -33.75
C GLN A 172 -25.90 33.66 -34.25
N ASP A 173 -25.78 32.53 -33.56
CA ASP A 173 -26.48 31.29 -33.91
C ASP A 173 -27.98 31.39 -33.67
N ALA A 174 -28.40 32.15 -32.65
CA ALA A 174 -29.80 32.41 -32.35
C ALA A 174 -30.46 33.42 -33.31
N SER A 175 -29.68 34.12 -34.15
CA SER A 175 -30.16 35.16 -35.06
C SER A 175 -29.66 34.96 -36.50
N PRO A 176 -29.94 33.81 -37.15
CA PRO A 176 -29.40 33.46 -38.47
C PRO A 176 -29.76 34.42 -39.62
N ARG A 177 -30.77 35.28 -39.46
CA ARG A 177 -31.16 36.27 -40.48
C ARG A 177 -30.16 37.41 -40.67
N VAL A 178 -29.32 37.67 -39.68
CA VAL A 178 -28.43 38.84 -39.64
C VAL A 178 -27.00 38.42 -39.30
N THR A 179 -26.00 39.16 -39.78
CA THR A 179 -24.59 38.84 -39.57
C THR A 179 -23.83 40.06 -39.04
N TRP A 180 -23.26 39.97 -37.84
CA TRP A 180 -22.44 41.04 -37.22
C TRP A 180 -21.26 40.46 -36.42
N ARG A 181 -20.12 41.15 -36.40
CA ARG A 181 -18.88 40.71 -35.74
C ARG A 181 -18.31 41.75 -34.76
N PRO A 182 -17.83 41.34 -33.57
CA PRO A 182 -17.16 42.24 -32.63
C PRO A 182 -15.82 42.84 -33.12
N PRO A 183 -15.42 44.01 -32.58
CA PRO A 183 -14.10 44.60 -32.82
C PRO A 183 -12.96 43.83 -32.12
N VAL A 184 -11.73 43.95 -32.66
CA VAL A 184 -10.57 43.11 -32.29
C VAL A 184 -9.52 43.79 -31.40
N SER A 185 -9.54 45.12 -31.23
CA SER A 185 -8.55 45.85 -30.41
C SER A 185 -9.03 47.24 -29.96
N TRP A 186 -8.48 47.73 -28.83
CA TRP A 186 -8.78 49.05 -28.24
C TRP A 186 -7.51 49.81 -27.82
N PRO A 187 -6.78 50.47 -28.74
CA PRO A 187 -5.49 51.11 -28.45
C PRO A 187 -5.51 52.13 -27.30
N ALA A 188 -6.58 52.92 -27.17
CA ALA A 188 -6.74 53.93 -26.13
C ALA A 188 -6.71 53.35 -24.70
N LEU A 189 -6.99 52.06 -24.54
CA LEU A 189 -6.99 51.37 -23.25
C LEU A 189 -5.57 51.04 -22.74
N LEU A 190 -4.54 51.03 -23.58
CA LEU A 190 -3.19 50.53 -23.22
C LEU A 190 -2.20 51.63 -22.78
N GLU A 191 -2.54 52.91 -22.90
CA GLU A 191 -1.65 54.03 -22.57
C GLU A 191 -1.51 54.26 -21.04
N PRO A 192 -0.32 54.68 -20.53
CA PRO A 192 -0.14 55.00 -19.11
C PRO A 192 -0.93 56.23 -18.64
N ILE A 193 -1.26 56.27 -17.36
CA ILE A 193 -1.97 57.41 -16.73
C ILE A 193 -1.02 58.45 -16.09
N ASP A 194 0.25 58.11 -15.87
CA ASP A 194 1.23 58.94 -15.12
C ASP A 194 2.26 59.68 -16.02
N ASP A 195 2.86 60.77 -15.50
CA ASP A 195 3.95 61.51 -16.16
C ASP A 195 5.31 60.77 -16.02
N PRO A 196 6.02 60.48 -17.14
CA PRO A 196 7.34 59.82 -17.15
C PRO A 196 8.45 60.48 -16.32
N ARG A 197 8.32 61.76 -15.91
CA ARG A 197 9.37 62.50 -15.17
C ARG A 197 9.18 62.50 -13.65
N SER A 198 8.11 61.91 -13.14
CA SER A 198 7.70 62.01 -11.73
C SER A 198 8.52 61.16 -10.75
N GLY A 199 9.36 60.23 -11.25
CA GLY A 199 10.04 59.23 -10.41
C GLY A 199 9.11 58.11 -9.90
N THR A 200 7.80 58.22 -10.19
CA THR A 200 6.76 57.23 -9.89
C THR A 200 6.74 56.12 -10.93
N MET A 201 6.39 54.90 -10.53
CA MET A 201 6.24 53.75 -11.42
C MET A 201 5.06 53.94 -12.41
N PRO A 202 5.23 53.88 -13.75
CA PRO A 202 4.13 54.04 -14.73
C PRO A 202 3.02 52.98 -14.63
N PHE A 203 1.73 53.37 -14.82
CA PHE A 203 0.55 52.47 -14.69
C PHE A 203 -0.47 52.55 -15.86
N PRO A 204 -1.03 51.43 -16.40
CA PRO A 204 -1.88 51.43 -17.61
C PRO A 204 -3.39 51.74 -17.40
N ARG A 205 -4.04 52.41 -18.37
CA ARG A 205 -5.44 52.90 -18.28
C ARG A 205 -6.49 51.81 -18.09
N PHE A 206 -6.45 50.72 -18.86
CA PHE A 206 -7.44 49.64 -18.72
C PHE A 206 -7.46 49.04 -17.31
N LEU A 207 -6.27 48.91 -16.69
CA LEU A 207 -6.14 48.34 -15.35
C LEU A 207 -6.65 49.31 -14.30
N ALA A 208 -6.45 50.62 -14.51
CA ALA A 208 -7.05 51.66 -13.68
C ALA A 208 -8.59 51.65 -13.76
N LEU A 209 -9.16 51.48 -14.97
CA LEU A 209 -10.62 51.35 -15.17
C LEU A 209 -11.18 50.10 -14.48
N ILE A 210 -10.54 48.93 -14.68
CA ILE A 210 -10.94 47.67 -14.02
C ILE A 210 -10.88 47.82 -12.49
N THR A 211 -9.79 48.40 -11.96
CA THR A 211 -9.61 48.64 -10.52
C THR A 211 -10.66 49.61 -10.00
N THR A 212 -11.06 50.59 -10.80
CA THR A 212 -12.14 51.52 -10.45
C THR A 212 -13.49 50.82 -10.48
N GLU A 213 -13.85 50.08 -11.53
CA GLU A 213 -15.14 49.38 -11.65
C GLU A 213 -15.37 48.37 -10.52
N ARG A 214 -14.31 47.65 -10.12
CA ARG A 214 -14.39 46.53 -9.20
C ARG A 214 -14.11 46.93 -7.76
N HIS A 215 -15.14 46.77 -6.91
CA HIS A 215 -15.04 47.11 -5.49
C HIS A 215 -13.92 46.33 -4.77
N ASP A 216 -13.76 45.04 -5.09
CA ASP A 216 -12.73 44.18 -4.51
C ASP A 216 -11.32 44.71 -4.82
N LEU A 217 -11.05 45.08 -6.07
CA LEU A 217 -9.74 45.58 -6.48
C LEU A 217 -9.50 47.01 -5.95
N ARG A 218 -10.53 47.87 -5.96
CA ARG A 218 -10.45 49.24 -5.44
C ARG A 218 -10.11 49.28 -3.95
N SER A 219 -10.64 48.32 -3.19
CA SER A 219 -10.34 48.19 -1.76
C SER A 219 -9.00 47.50 -1.50
N ALA A 220 -8.54 46.66 -2.42
CA ALA A 220 -7.31 45.89 -2.27
C ALA A 220 -6.05 46.69 -2.60
N PHE A 221 -6.10 47.60 -3.59
CA PHE A 221 -4.89 48.24 -4.12
C PHE A 221 -4.95 49.77 -4.03
N ASP A 222 -4.02 50.37 -3.28
CA ASP A 222 -3.79 51.81 -3.28
C ASP A 222 -2.78 52.19 -4.38
N LEU A 223 -3.29 52.70 -5.50
CA LEU A 223 -2.47 53.10 -6.64
C LEU A 223 -1.61 54.35 -6.38
N ASN A 224 -1.60 54.93 -5.17
CA ASN A 224 -0.71 56.03 -4.79
C ASN A 224 0.61 55.57 -4.14
N THR A 225 0.74 54.29 -3.76
CA THR A 225 1.96 53.72 -3.14
C THR A 225 2.73 52.82 -4.10
N LEU A 226 4.02 52.60 -3.86
CA LEU A 226 4.80 51.66 -4.68
C LEU A 226 4.30 50.22 -4.46
N ILE A 227 4.07 49.83 -3.21
CA ILE A 227 3.55 48.49 -2.87
C ILE A 227 2.20 48.24 -3.54
N GLY A 228 1.23 49.16 -3.43
CA GLY A 228 -0.10 48.98 -4.02
C GLY A 228 -0.11 48.90 -5.55
N ARG A 229 0.80 49.64 -6.23
CA ARG A 229 0.99 49.50 -7.69
C ARG A 229 1.57 48.14 -8.07
N LEU A 230 2.57 47.64 -7.32
CA LEU A 230 3.17 46.32 -7.57
C LEU A 230 2.18 45.17 -7.32
N GLU A 231 1.33 45.30 -6.31
CA GLU A 231 0.27 44.33 -6.00
C GLU A 231 -0.78 44.26 -7.11
N CYS A 232 -1.24 45.41 -7.63
CA CYS A 232 -2.20 45.43 -8.73
C CYS A 232 -1.62 44.86 -10.04
N LEU A 233 -0.33 45.13 -10.33
CA LEU A 233 0.37 44.52 -11.46
C LEU A 233 0.53 43.01 -11.30
N SER A 234 0.80 42.55 -10.08
CA SER A 234 0.88 41.12 -9.76
C SER A 234 -0.48 40.46 -9.94
N TRP A 235 -1.58 41.10 -9.50
CA TRP A 235 -2.95 40.63 -9.76
C TRP A 235 -3.24 40.50 -11.25
N TRP A 236 -2.83 41.46 -12.08
CA TRP A 236 -3.00 41.34 -13.53
C TRP A 236 -2.24 40.14 -14.10
N ALA A 237 -0.98 39.98 -13.71
CA ALA A 237 -0.13 38.88 -14.15
C ALA A 237 -0.64 37.50 -13.70
N ASP A 238 -1.24 37.42 -12.51
CA ASP A 238 -1.70 36.15 -11.93
C ASP A 238 -3.14 35.79 -12.35
N HIS A 239 -4.01 36.80 -12.48
CA HIS A 239 -5.46 36.61 -12.62
C HIS A 239 -6.05 37.47 -13.74
N GLY A 240 -5.81 38.77 -13.75
CA GLY A 240 -6.51 39.72 -14.61
C GLY A 240 -6.41 39.41 -16.11
N HIS A 241 -5.24 38.99 -16.61
CA HIS A 241 -5.07 38.65 -18.02
C HIS A 241 -5.89 37.43 -18.48
N ARG A 242 -6.29 36.54 -17.56
CA ARG A 242 -7.16 35.38 -17.85
C ARG A 242 -8.63 35.74 -17.76
N GLU A 243 -8.98 36.66 -16.87
CA GLU A 243 -10.34 37.16 -16.72
C GLU A 243 -10.74 38.07 -17.89
N TYR A 244 -9.79 38.84 -18.43
CA TYR A 244 -10.03 39.80 -19.52
C TYR A 244 -9.28 39.39 -20.79
N LEU A 245 -9.61 38.22 -21.36
CA LEU A 245 -8.89 37.60 -22.50
C LEU A 245 -8.77 38.48 -23.74
N ARG A 246 -9.73 39.38 -23.95
CA ARG A 246 -9.76 40.32 -25.08
C ARG A 246 -8.71 41.43 -24.96
N ILE A 247 -8.14 41.68 -23.77
CA ILE A 247 -7.07 42.67 -23.55
C ILE A 247 -5.71 41.97 -23.60
N LYS A 248 -4.85 42.39 -24.53
CA LYS A 248 -3.47 41.87 -24.68
C LYS A 248 -2.44 42.90 -24.22
N TRP A 249 -1.79 42.67 -23.08
CA TRP A 249 -0.79 43.58 -22.49
C TRP A 249 0.23 42.86 -21.59
N SER A 250 1.48 43.35 -21.54
CA SER A 250 2.58 42.80 -20.72
C SER A 250 3.39 43.89 -20.00
N GLN A 251 3.79 43.65 -18.74
CA GLN A 251 4.53 44.61 -17.92
C GLN A 251 6.02 44.75 -18.35
N PRO A 252 6.56 45.97 -18.44
CA PRO A 252 8.00 46.21 -18.65
C PRO A 252 8.84 46.03 -17.35
N PRO A 253 10.13 45.65 -17.43
CA PRO A 253 11.00 45.47 -16.26
C PRO A 253 11.32 46.79 -15.55
N ILE A 254 11.50 46.74 -14.22
CA ILE A 254 11.98 47.88 -13.43
C ILE A 254 13.44 48.18 -13.81
N GLY A 255 13.71 49.41 -14.26
CA GLY A 255 15.05 49.84 -14.69
C GLY A 255 15.31 51.32 -14.38
N GLY A 256 16.53 51.77 -14.66
CA GLY A 256 16.93 53.17 -14.46
C GLY A 256 17.26 53.50 -13.00
N ALA A 257 16.82 54.66 -12.52
CA ALA A 257 17.17 55.23 -11.22
C ALA A 257 16.77 54.38 -9.99
N MET A 258 15.97 53.32 -10.16
CA MET A 258 15.49 52.46 -9.06
C MET A 258 16.51 51.43 -8.58
N VAL A 259 17.52 51.06 -9.38
CA VAL A 259 18.51 50.01 -9.03
C VAL A 259 19.83 50.54 -8.48
N GLU A 260 20.02 51.86 -8.45
CA GLU A 260 21.22 52.51 -7.89
C GLU A 260 21.08 52.69 -6.37
N PRO A 261 22.17 52.63 -5.58
CA PRO A 261 22.13 52.87 -4.15
C PRO A 261 21.96 54.37 -3.83
N GLU A 262 21.44 54.67 -2.63
CA GLU A 262 21.38 56.05 -2.15
C GLU A 262 22.75 56.58 -1.69
N GLN A 263 23.58 55.74 -1.03
CA GLN A 263 24.94 56.04 -0.55
C GLN A 263 25.85 54.78 -0.51
N PRO A 264 27.19 54.89 -0.68
CA PRO A 264 28.13 53.74 -0.62
C PRO A 264 28.62 53.37 0.81
N PRO A 265 28.96 52.08 1.09
CA PRO A 265 29.37 51.59 2.43
C PRO A 265 30.85 51.87 2.79
N VAL A 266 31.19 51.87 4.10
CA VAL A 266 32.51 52.26 4.67
C VAL A 266 33.39 51.07 5.09
N ASP A 267 32.80 49.90 5.35
CA ASP A 267 33.47 48.68 5.88
C ASP A 267 33.82 47.63 4.80
N ASP A 268 33.85 48.07 3.53
CA ASP A 268 34.01 47.24 2.34
C ASP A 268 32.94 46.13 2.19
N GLY A 269 31.78 46.25 2.86
CA GLY A 269 30.63 45.35 2.75
C GLY A 269 29.69 45.60 1.57
N PRO A 270 28.60 44.81 1.41
CA PRO A 270 27.66 44.93 0.28
C PRO A 270 26.71 46.16 0.38
N HIS A 271 26.09 46.60 -0.72
CA HIS A 271 25.20 47.78 -0.80
C HIS A 271 23.71 47.46 -1.12
N VAL A 272 22.78 48.36 -0.79
CA VAL A 272 21.31 48.21 -0.95
C VAL A 272 20.75 49.22 -1.99
N PRO A 273 19.93 48.81 -2.99
CA PRO A 273 19.35 49.68 -4.03
C PRO A 273 18.11 50.50 -3.56
N ARG A 274 17.78 51.60 -4.27
CA ARG A 274 16.67 52.51 -3.94
C ARG A 274 15.29 51.85 -3.83
N PHE A 275 14.94 50.93 -4.73
CA PHE A 275 13.63 50.26 -4.63
C PHE A 275 13.50 49.44 -3.34
N LEU A 276 14.60 48.83 -2.87
CA LEU A 276 14.62 48.13 -1.58
C LEU A 276 14.54 49.10 -0.41
N SER A 277 15.22 50.25 -0.51
CA SER A 277 15.10 51.31 0.49
C SER A 277 13.65 51.79 0.64
N GLN A 278 12.96 52.06 -0.47
CA GLN A 278 11.55 52.48 -0.45
C GLN A 278 10.61 51.41 0.12
N ILE A 279 10.84 50.13 -0.20
CA ILE A 279 10.08 49.02 0.41
C ILE A 279 10.30 48.98 1.92
N VAL A 280 11.54 49.15 2.39
CA VAL A 280 11.86 49.19 3.83
C VAL A 280 11.25 50.44 4.48
N ASP A 281 11.27 51.60 3.83
CA ASP A 281 10.69 52.85 4.34
C ASP A 281 9.15 52.74 4.50
N GLU A 282 8.48 52.05 3.56
CA GLU A 282 7.04 51.76 3.63
C GLU A 282 6.68 50.62 4.62
N ARG A 283 7.67 49.90 5.20
CA ARG A 283 7.49 48.72 6.06
C ARG A 283 8.18 48.83 7.43
N PRO A 284 7.47 49.29 8.48
CA PRO A 284 8.03 49.43 9.82
C PRO A 284 8.58 48.13 10.43
N ASP A 285 8.01 46.98 10.04
CA ASP A 285 8.47 45.66 10.47
C ASP A 285 9.87 45.32 9.93
N LEU A 286 10.14 45.66 8.66
CA LEU A 286 11.47 45.45 8.06
C LEU A 286 12.51 46.40 8.67
N GLN A 287 12.12 47.64 8.99
CA GLN A 287 13.00 48.59 9.69
C GLN A 287 13.42 48.06 11.07
N ALA A 288 12.46 47.52 11.83
CA ALA A 288 12.73 46.92 13.13
C ALA A 288 13.59 45.65 13.01
N ALA A 289 13.37 44.83 11.99
CA ALA A 289 14.10 43.58 11.78
C ALA A 289 15.55 43.76 11.33
N PHE A 290 15.81 44.73 10.44
CA PHE A 290 17.15 44.92 9.87
C PHE A 290 18.01 45.87 10.71
N GLY A 291 17.38 46.81 11.43
CA GLY A 291 18.10 47.93 12.05
C GLY A 291 18.64 48.92 11.02
N PRO A 292 19.59 49.78 11.40
CA PRO A 292 20.13 50.79 10.49
C PRO A 292 20.85 50.14 9.30
N LEU A 293 20.44 50.47 8.06
CA LEU A 293 21.10 49.98 6.84
C LEU A 293 22.56 50.49 6.70
N GLN A 294 23.04 51.32 7.62
CA GLN A 294 24.44 51.73 7.73
C GLN A 294 25.33 50.71 8.47
N SER A 295 24.79 49.78 9.28
CA SER A 295 25.59 48.74 9.95
C SER A 295 25.90 47.55 9.03
N PHE A 296 26.93 46.77 9.37
CA PHE A 296 27.31 45.60 8.58
C PHE A 296 26.22 44.52 8.64
N THR A 297 25.73 44.15 9.83
CA THR A 297 24.65 43.17 9.94
C THR A 297 23.33 43.67 9.34
N GLY A 298 23.04 44.97 9.40
CA GLY A 298 21.79 45.53 8.85
C GLY A 298 21.68 45.40 7.33
N ARG A 299 22.80 45.60 6.62
CA ARG A 299 22.84 45.37 5.16
C ARG A 299 22.75 43.88 4.82
N LEU A 300 23.42 43.02 5.59
CA LEU A 300 23.33 41.58 5.38
C LEU A 300 21.91 41.07 5.62
N ASN A 301 21.22 41.54 6.65
CA ASN A 301 19.83 41.19 6.94
C ASN A 301 18.89 41.61 5.80
N CYS A 302 19.02 42.84 5.29
CA CYS A 302 18.20 43.34 4.19
C CYS A 302 18.39 42.54 2.89
N LEU A 303 19.65 42.28 2.51
CA LEU A 303 19.97 41.53 1.29
C LEU A 303 19.61 40.05 1.41
N SER A 304 19.82 39.45 2.59
CA SER A 304 19.41 38.08 2.87
C SER A 304 17.88 37.94 2.82
N TRP A 305 17.14 38.89 3.42
CA TRP A 305 15.69 38.93 3.29
C TRP A 305 15.22 39.06 1.84
N TRP A 306 15.90 39.86 1.02
CA TRP A 306 15.55 39.95 -0.40
C TRP A 306 15.72 38.61 -1.13
N LEU A 307 16.83 37.92 -0.89
CA LEU A 307 17.11 36.60 -1.46
C LEU A 307 16.12 35.54 -0.97
N GLU A 308 15.71 35.57 0.29
CA GLU A 308 14.85 34.52 0.86
C GLU A 308 13.36 34.80 0.67
N HIS A 309 12.95 36.07 0.70
CA HIS A 309 11.54 36.45 0.82
C HIS A 309 11.15 37.56 -0.15
N GLY A 310 11.93 38.64 -0.23
CA GLY A 310 11.58 39.84 -0.97
C GLY A 310 11.35 39.59 -2.47
N GLN A 311 12.21 38.81 -3.13
CA GLN A 311 12.04 38.47 -4.55
C GLN A 311 10.77 37.66 -4.84
N PHE A 312 10.31 36.87 -3.86
CA PHE A 312 9.09 36.06 -3.99
C PHE A 312 7.84 36.85 -3.65
N GLN A 313 7.95 37.82 -2.74
CA GLN A 313 6.86 38.72 -2.36
C GLN A 313 6.60 39.76 -3.46
N TYR A 314 7.66 40.29 -4.09
CA TYR A 314 7.58 41.36 -5.09
C TYR A 314 8.01 40.86 -6.48
N ARG A 315 7.30 39.85 -7.01
CA ARG A 315 7.63 39.14 -8.27
C ARG A 315 7.66 40.02 -9.52
N ALA A 316 6.97 41.16 -9.45
CA ALA A 316 7.01 42.19 -10.49
C ALA A 316 8.42 42.79 -10.67
N ILE A 317 9.31 42.62 -9.68
CA ILE A 317 10.71 43.09 -9.70
C ILE A 317 11.64 41.92 -10.03
N LYS A 318 12.51 42.08 -11.03
CA LYS A 318 13.51 41.08 -11.42
C LYS A 318 14.92 41.63 -11.14
N TRP A 319 15.48 41.36 -9.95
CA TRP A 319 16.80 41.84 -9.51
C TRP A 319 17.48 40.87 -8.53
N VAL A 320 18.81 40.71 -8.62
CA VAL A 320 19.64 39.81 -7.78
C VAL A 320 20.83 40.60 -7.18
N PRO A 321 21.13 40.44 -5.87
CA PRO A 321 22.30 41.06 -5.24
C PRO A 321 23.66 40.61 -5.82
N PRO A 322 24.69 41.47 -5.81
CA PRO A 322 26.05 41.10 -6.16
C PRO A 322 26.77 40.28 -5.06
N THR A 323 27.81 39.53 -5.42
CA THR A 323 28.60 38.67 -4.51
C THR A 323 29.39 39.45 -3.46
N VAL A 324 29.51 38.89 -2.25
CA VAL A 324 30.27 39.46 -1.13
C VAL A 324 31.79 39.51 -1.42
N PRO A 325 32.53 40.57 -1.03
CA PRO A 325 33.96 40.72 -1.33
C PRO A 325 34.88 39.68 -0.66
N ALA A 326 35.92 39.24 -1.38
CA ALA A 326 36.86 38.18 -0.96
C ALA A 326 37.64 38.42 0.36
N PRO A 327 38.09 39.65 0.72
CA PRO A 327 38.84 39.89 1.97
C PRO A 327 38.09 39.52 3.26
N LEU A 328 36.78 39.30 3.19
CA LEU A 328 35.95 38.89 4.32
C LEU A 328 36.18 37.41 4.70
N PHE A 329 36.73 36.58 3.83
CA PHE A 329 36.92 35.13 4.05
C PHE A 329 38.31 34.71 4.56
N GLU A 330 39.20 35.65 4.86
CA GLU A 330 40.56 35.36 5.36
C GLU A 330 40.51 34.76 6.78
N MET A 331 41.32 33.71 7.05
CA MET A 331 41.34 32.96 8.32
C MET A 331 42.38 33.52 9.31
N GLU A 332 41.95 33.82 10.54
CA GLU A 332 42.78 34.36 11.62
C GLU A 332 43.13 33.27 12.67
N TRP A 333 44.43 32.97 12.84
CA TRP A 333 44.94 31.93 13.76
C TRP A 333 45.19 32.46 15.18
N GLY A 334 45.16 31.56 16.18
CA GLY A 334 45.48 31.86 17.58
C GLY A 334 46.93 31.53 17.98
N GLU A 335 47.30 31.78 19.24
CA GLU A 335 48.68 31.63 19.74
C GLU A 335 49.04 30.20 20.23
N HIS A 336 48.06 29.36 20.60
CA HIS A 336 48.31 27.99 21.08
C HIS A 336 48.23 26.95 19.94
N PRO A 337 49.10 25.92 19.89
CA PRO A 337 49.17 24.96 18.78
C PRO A 337 47.91 24.11 18.60
N ASP A 338 47.14 23.87 19.68
CA ASP A 338 45.88 23.12 19.61
C ASP A 338 44.65 24.02 19.28
N TRP A 339 44.79 25.34 19.07
CA TRP A 339 43.66 26.24 18.80
C TRP A 339 43.25 26.31 17.32
N LEU A 340 41.95 26.51 17.08
CA LEU A 340 41.33 26.56 15.74
C LEU A 340 41.30 27.99 15.15
N PRO A 341 41.41 28.18 13.81
CA PRO A 341 41.31 29.49 13.16
C PRO A 341 39.85 29.95 12.94
N VAL A 342 39.61 31.27 12.82
CA VAL A 342 38.27 31.88 12.63
C VAL A 342 38.29 32.91 11.48
N PRO A 343 37.30 32.97 10.57
CA PRO A 343 37.29 33.91 9.44
C PRO A 343 36.92 35.36 9.84
N ARG A 344 37.43 36.34 9.09
CA ARG A 344 37.25 37.79 9.37
C ARG A 344 35.78 38.24 9.42
N PHE A 345 34.90 37.78 8.52
CA PHE A 345 33.48 38.15 8.56
C PHE A 345 32.81 37.72 9.88
N LEU A 346 33.20 36.57 10.44
CA LEU A 346 32.63 36.03 11.67
C LEU A 346 33.09 36.84 12.88
N ARG A 347 34.32 37.38 12.83
CA ARG A 347 34.80 38.37 13.80
C ARG A 347 33.97 39.67 13.76
N LEU A 348 33.65 40.19 12.56
CA LEU A 348 32.84 41.40 12.41
C LEU A 348 31.40 41.22 12.93
N ILE A 349 30.77 40.07 12.64
CA ILE A 349 29.45 39.72 13.20
C ILE A 349 29.52 39.66 14.73
N ARG A 350 30.55 38.99 15.28
CA ARG A 350 30.76 38.89 16.73
C ARG A 350 30.98 40.24 17.40
N GLU A 351 31.65 41.19 16.73
CA GLU A 351 31.93 42.53 17.27
C GLU A 351 30.67 43.39 17.41
N GLU A 352 29.66 43.18 16.56
CA GLU A 352 28.37 43.88 16.67
C GLU A 352 27.44 43.21 17.71
N TRP A 353 27.72 41.98 18.17
CA TRP A 353 26.81 41.14 18.98
C TRP A 353 27.41 40.69 20.34
N PRO A 354 27.06 41.36 21.45
CA PRO A 354 27.61 41.10 22.78
C PRO A 354 27.42 39.66 23.30
N ASP A 355 26.27 39.03 23.02
CA ASP A 355 25.97 37.68 23.48
C ASP A 355 26.87 36.63 22.81
N LEU A 356 27.10 36.79 21.50
CA LEU A 356 28.00 35.92 20.74
C LEU A 356 29.45 36.09 21.19
N GLN A 357 29.85 37.31 21.56
CA GLN A 357 31.16 37.60 22.12
C GLN A 357 31.40 36.88 23.46
N ALA A 358 30.37 36.79 24.32
CA ALA A 358 30.45 36.08 25.60
C ALA A 358 30.47 34.55 25.44
N LEU A 359 29.73 34.02 24.47
CA LEU A 359 29.64 32.57 24.21
C LEU A 359 30.91 31.99 23.55
N CYS A 360 31.58 32.78 22.71
CA CYS A 360 32.68 32.35 21.86
C CYS A 360 33.96 33.16 22.13
N PRO A 361 34.63 32.96 23.28
CA PRO A 361 35.90 33.62 23.57
C PRO A 361 37.01 33.03 22.68
N LEU A 362 37.82 33.90 22.05
CA LEU A 362 38.83 33.48 21.07
C LEU A 362 40.19 33.09 21.70
N ASP A 363 40.23 32.85 23.01
CA ASP A 363 41.42 32.55 23.81
C ASP A 363 41.40 31.12 24.43
N SER A 364 40.55 30.22 23.90
CA SER A 364 40.48 28.80 24.30
C SER A 364 40.16 27.90 23.10
N PHE A 365 40.41 26.59 23.23
CA PHE A 365 40.00 25.62 22.20
C PHE A 365 38.48 25.55 22.11
N ILE A 366 37.79 25.39 23.25
CA ILE A 366 36.32 25.35 23.30
C ILE A 366 35.69 26.61 22.71
N GLY A 367 36.19 27.80 23.02
CA GLY A 367 35.58 29.06 22.56
C GLY A 367 35.71 29.29 21.06
N ARG A 368 36.85 28.91 20.46
CA ARG A 368 37.04 28.93 18.99
C ARG A 368 36.22 27.85 18.29
N LEU A 369 36.12 26.65 18.89
CA LEU A 369 35.26 25.57 18.40
C LEU A 369 33.78 25.97 18.44
N LYS A 370 33.33 26.66 19.50
CA LYS A 370 31.98 27.22 19.61
C LYS A 370 31.72 28.30 18.56
N CYS A 371 32.70 29.14 18.24
CA CYS A 371 32.57 30.15 17.19
C CYS A 371 32.29 29.51 15.81
N LEU A 372 33.07 28.48 15.45
CA LEU A 372 32.87 27.73 14.21
C LEU A 372 31.55 26.93 14.25
N SER A 373 31.22 26.32 15.40
CA SER A 373 29.97 25.57 15.57
C SER A 373 28.74 26.48 15.44
N TRP A 374 28.78 27.70 15.98
CA TRP A 374 27.71 28.69 15.83
C TRP A 374 27.49 29.09 14.37
N TRP A 375 28.56 29.23 13.58
CA TRP A 375 28.42 29.49 12.15
C TRP A 375 27.72 28.33 11.42
N VAL A 376 28.19 27.10 11.66
CA VAL A 376 27.62 25.88 11.07
C VAL A 376 26.15 25.68 11.48
N GLU A 377 25.80 26.01 12.72
CA GLU A 377 24.46 25.81 13.27
C GLU A 377 23.48 26.92 12.85
N HIS A 378 23.91 28.18 12.93
CA HIS A 378 23.04 29.35 12.81
C HIS A 378 23.49 30.33 11.74
N GLY A 379 24.78 30.66 11.69
CA GLY A 379 25.31 31.72 10.83
C GLY A 379 25.09 31.49 9.34
N GLU A 380 25.33 30.26 8.84
CA GLU A 380 25.11 29.90 7.42
C GLU A 380 23.66 30.12 6.99
N ARG A 381 22.70 29.82 7.87
CA ARG A 381 21.27 30.00 7.60
C ARG A 381 20.84 31.44 7.73
N GLN A 382 21.37 32.15 8.71
CA GLN A 382 20.96 33.53 8.99
C GLN A 382 21.49 34.53 7.96
N PHE A 383 22.64 34.24 7.34
CA PHE A 383 23.30 35.13 6.39
C PHE A 383 23.58 34.41 5.05
N PRO A 384 22.54 33.99 4.31
CA PRO A 384 22.68 33.28 3.04
C PRO A 384 23.43 34.08 1.96
N VAL A 385 23.52 35.41 2.12
CA VAL A 385 24.31 36.28 1.24
C VAL A 385 25.82 36.01 1.37
N ILE A 386 26.28 35.41 2.49
CA ILE A 386 27.67 35.01 2.72
C ILE A 386 27.83 33.54 2.33
N HIS A 387 28.44 33.29 1.16
CA HIS A 387 28.73 31.94 0.70
C HIS A 387 30.08 31.43 1.22
N TRP A 388 30.14 31.01 2.48
CA TRP A 388 31.32 30.38 3.10
C TRP A 388 30.95 29.11 3.86
N VAL A 389 31.67 28.02 3.56
CA VAL A 389 31.49 26.70 4.17
C VAL A 389 32.66 26.41 5.09
N ALA A 390 32.39 26.01 6.33
CA ALA A 390 33.43 25.68 7.29
C ALA A 390 34.30 24.48 6.80
N PRO A 391 35.64 24.62 6.78
CA PRO A 391 36.54 23.53 6.37
C PRO A 391 36.55 22.38 7.39
N ALA A 392 36.92 21.18 6.95
CA ALA A 392 37.06 20.02 7.82
C ALA A 392 38.17 20.24 8.87
N LEU A 393 37.90 19.83 10.11
CA LEU A 393 38.88 19.85 11.20
C LEU A 393 39.99 18.82 10.96
N GLY A 394 41.20 19.10 11.45
CA GLY A 394 42.39 18.27 11.19
C GLY A 394 42.29 16.84 11.76
N GLU A 395 42.86 15.86 11.03
CA GLU A 395 42.79 14.43 11.36
C GLU A 395 43.36 14.07 12.74
N ASP A 396 44.36 14.82 13.23
CA ASP A 396 44.99 14.61 14.54
C ASP A 396 44.00 14.66 15.71
N LEU A 397 42.87 15.36 15.56
CA LEU A 397 41.81 15.42 16.58
C LEU A 397 41.04 14.10 16.74
N PHE A 398 41.03 13.25 15.72
CA PHE A 398 40.23 12.01 15.67
C PHE A 398 41.03 10.75 15.97
N ARG A 399 42.32 10.86 16.32
CA ARG A 399 43.16 9.73 16.70
C ARG A 399 42.67 9.05 17.99
N MET A 400 42.57 7.72 17.99
CA MET A 400 42.07 6.90 19.11
C MET A 400 43.17 6.58 20.13
N GLU A 401 42.93 6.83 21.41
CA GLU A 401 43.90 6.77 22.50
C GLU A 401 43.42 5.84 23.64
N ALA A 402 44.33 5.01 24.17
CA ALA A 402 44.09 4.11 25.29
C ALA A 402 44.21 4.85 26.63
N GLY A 403 43.56 4.34 27.68
CA GLY A 403 43.75 4.83 29.05
C GLY A 403 45.07 4.37 29.66
N GLU A 404 45.48 5.01 30.75
CA GLU A 404 46.74 4.67 31.43
C GLU A 404 46.64 3.31 32.15
N GLN A 405 45.53 3.05 32.86
CA GLN A 405 45.32 1.78 33.59
C GLN A 405 44.22 0.88 32.97
N CYS A 406 43.28 1.45 32.22
CA CYS A 406 42.25 0.71 31.49
C CYS A 406 42.40 0.92 29.98
N ALA A 407 42.75 -0.16 29.26
CA ALA A 407 43.08 -0.09 27.85
C ALA A 407 41.85 0.05 26.92
N LEU A 408 40.63 -0.22 27.41
CA LEU A 408 39.40 -0.21 26.60
C LEU A 408 38.24 0.50 27.33
N PRO A 409 37.27 1.10 26.61
CA PRO A 409 37.33 1.41 25.17
C PRO A 409 38.35 2.53 24.86
N LEU A 410 38.83 2.60 23.62
CA LEU A 410 39.67 3.71 23.14
C LEU A 410 38.84 4.99 22.97
N LEU A 411 39.45 6.17 23.18
CA LEU A 411 38.79 7.48 23.06
C LEU A 411 39.46 8.37 21.99
N PRO A 412 38.73 9.12 21.16
CA PRO A 412 39.32 10.09 20.24
C PRO A 412 39.92 11.29 20.99
N ARG A 413 41.05 11.83 20.50
CA ARG A 413 41.81 12.93 21.14
C ARG A 413 40.97 14.18 21.43
N PHE A 414 40.01 14.54 20.56
CA PHE A 414 39.17 15.72 20.78
C PHE A 414 38.31 15.61 22.05
N LEU A 415 37.85 14.42 22.43
CA LEU A 415 37.08 14.23 23.67
C LEU A 415 37.95 14.47 24.90
N THR A 416 39.22 14.07 24.84
CA THR A 416 40.21 14.35 25.88
C THR A 416 40.45 15.86 26.00
N LEU A 417 40.57 16.58 24.87
CA LEU A 417 40.74 18.04 24.86
C LEU A 417 39.52 18.77 25.44
N ILE A 418 38.30 18.36 25.08
CA ILE A 418 37.06 18.92 25.63
C ILE A 418 36.98 18.66 27.14
N ARG A 419 37.23 17.43 27.58
CA ARG A 419 37.26 17.07 29.01
C ARG A 419 38.31 17.91 29.76
N ASN A 420 39.49 18.13 29.19
CA ASN A 420 40.56 18.89 29.86
C ASN A 420 40.21 20.37 30.10
N GLU A 421 39.31 20.96 29.31
CA GLU A 421 38.82 22.34 29.51
C GLU A 421 37.45 22.39 30.25
N ARG A 422 36.85 21.24 30.61
CA ARG A 422 35.52 21.11 31.26
C ARG A 422 35.59 20.47 32.65
N PRO A 423 35.49 21.26 33.74
CA PRO A 423 35.58 20.74 35.11
C PRO A 423 34.50 19.71 35.48
N ASP A 424 33.30 19.83 34.91
CA ASP A 424 32.18 18.90 35.08
C ASP A 424 32.53 17.50 34.53
N LEU A 425 33.02 17.44 33.29
CA LEU A 425 33.39 16.16 32.66
C LEU A 425 34.60 15.51 33.32
N GLN A 426 35.49 16.29 33.94
CA GLN A 426 36.62 15.75 34.72
C GLN A 426 36.16 15.06 36.00
N ALA A 427 35.13 15.61 36.67
CA ALA A 427 34.61 15.07 37.92
C ALA A 427 33.81 13.77 37.70
N ASP A 428 33.05 13.70 36.60
CA ASP A 428 32.13 12.59 36.35
C ASP A 428 32.79 11.39 35.65
N PHE A 429 33.82 11.62 34.83
CA PHE A 429 34.42 10.57 34.01
C PHE A 429 35.91 10.33 34.35
N ASP A 430 36.16 9.26 35.10
CA ASP A 430 37.49 8.72 35.34
C ASP A 430 37.96 7.86 34.14
N LEU A 431 39.10 8.22 33.56
CA LEU A 431 39.64 7.55 32.38
C LEU A 431 40.31 6.20 32.68
N ASP A 432 40.38 5.79 33.95
CA ASP A 432 40.93 4.49 34.38
C ASP A 432 39.84 3.41 34.67
N SER A 433 38.54 3.73 34.57
CA SER A 433 37.44 2.74 34.66
C SER A 433 36.82 2.44 33.29
N PHE A 434 36.56 1.15 33.00
CA PHE A 434 35.87 0.73 31.78
C PHE A 434 34.49 1.39 31.65
N SER A 435 33.70 1.32 32.74
CA SER A 435 32.34 1.87 32.79
C SER A 435 32.33 3.39 32.59
N GLN A 436 33.30 4.13 33.16
CA GLN A 436 33.36 5.60 33.05
C GLN A 436 33.90 6.08 31.69
N ARG A 437 34.85 5.37 31.08
CA ARG A 437 35.29 5.65 29.70
C ARG A 437 34.15 5.44 28.70
N LEU A 438 33.35 4.38 28.88
CA LEU A 438 32.15 4.15 28.08
C LEU A 438 31.09 5.23 28.35
N GLY A 439 30.98 5.70 29.59
CA GLY A 439 30.16 6.84 29.99
C GLY A 439 30.51 8.13 29.24
N LEU A 440 31.79 8.45 29.07
CA LEU A 440 32.23 9.63 28.32
C LEU A 440 31.88 9.54 26.81
N LEU A 441 32.00 8.36 26.22
CA LEU A 441 31.52 8.11 24.85
C LEU A 441 30.00 8.26 24.75
N SER A 442 29.27 7.80 25.76
CA SER A 442 27.81 7.93 25.82
C SER A 442 27.38 9.38 25.99
N TRP A 443 28.12 10.18 26.76
CA TRP A 443 27.89 11.61 26.88
C TRP A 443 28.08 12.31 25.53
N TRP A 444 29.13 11.96 24.77
CA TRP A 444 29.30 12.52 23.43
C TRP A 444 28.14 12.18 22.49
N ASP A 445 27.72 10.91 22.48
CA ASP A 445 26.63 10.43 21.63
C ASP A 445 25.27 10.99 22.04
N LYS A 446 25.12 11.46 23.28
CA LYS A 446 23.86 12.02 23.78
C LYS A 446 23.81 13.54 23.71
N ASP A 447 24.86 14.19 24.21
CA ASP A 447 24.87 15.62 24.52
C ASP A 447 26.01 16.34 23.79
N GLY A 448 27.23 15.77 23.81
CA GLY A 448 28.43 16.45 23.30
C GLY A 448 28.40 16.82 21.81
N HIS A 449 27.86 15.94 20.94
CA HIS A 449 27.76 16.25 19.50
C HIS A 449 26.81 17.41 19.18
N ASN A 450 25.85 17.70 20.08
CA ASN A 450 24.93 18.83 19.95
C ASN A 450 25.53 20.13 20.49
N GLU A 451 26.54 20.06 21.36
CA GLU A 451 27.24 21.25 21.85
C GLU A 451 28.32 21.76 20.87
N TYR A 452 28.82 20.88 19.98
CA TYR A 452 30.01 21.14 19.17
C TYR A 452 29.83 20.71 17.70
N HIS A 453 28.89 21.34 17.00
CA HIS A 453 28.50 21.03 15.62
C HIS A 453 29.62 21.03 14.56
N ALA A 454 30.74 21.70 14.82
CA ALA A 454 31.90 21.66 13.93
C ALA A 454 32.61 20.29 13.91
N ILE A 455 32.41 19.43 14.92
CA ILE A 455 32.99 18.07 14.99
C ILE A 455 31.99 17.06 14.42
N LYS A 456 32.39 16.31 13.40
CA LYS A 456 31.59 15.25 12.78
C LYS A 456 32.17 13.87 13.11
N TRP A 457 31.78 13.29 14.25
CA TRP A 457 32.25 11.97 14.73
C TRP A 457 31.20 11.24 15.57
N SER A 458 31.16 9.90 15.48
CA SER A 458 30.23 9.03 16.20
C SER A 458 30.98 7.90 16.93
N ALA A 459 30.44 7.49 18.09
CA ALA A 459 31.00 6.43 18.93
C ALA A 459 30.69 4.99 18.43
N ALA A 460 30.11 4.83 17.23
CA ALA A 460 29.69 3.54 16.71
C ALA A 460 30.88 2.63 16.30
N GLY A 461 30.90 1.41 16.84
CA GLY A 461 31.88 0.36 16.50
C GLY A 461 33.10 0.35 17.42
N LEU A 462 32.92 -0.19 18.64
CA LEU A 462 33.98 -0.32 19.65
C LEU A 462 34.87 -1.55 19.35
N PRO A 463 36.11 -1.37 18.84
CA PRO A 463 36.94 -2.48 18.39
C PRO A 463 37.41 -3.34 19.57
N GLY A 464 37.40 -4.68 19.42
CA GLY A 464 37.97 -5.63 20.37
C GLY A 464 37.11 -6.00 21.59
N LEU A 465 35.89 -5.46 21.73
CA LEU A 465 34.99 -5.77 22.85
C LEU A 465 34.21 -7.10 22.69
N LEU A 466 33.94 -7.50 21.44
CA LEU A 466 33.06 -8.65 21.12
C LEU A 466 33.80 -9.98 21.03
N GLU A 467 35.12 -10.01 21.17
CA GLU A 467 35.92 -11.23 21.10
C GLU A 467 35.66 -12.14 22.33
N PRO A 468 35.53 -13.47 22.16
CA PRO A 468 35.26 -14.39 23.26
C PRO A 468 36.46 -14.54 24.20
N ILE A 469 36.18 -14.86 25.47
CA ILE A 469 37.22 -15.08 26.50
C ILE A 469 37.77 -16.52 26.53
N ASP A 470 37.00 -17.49 26.00
CA ASP A 470 37.34 -18.92 26.05
C ASP A 470 37.87 -19.46 24.70
N ASP A 471 38.67 -20.52 24.77
CA ASP A 471 39.11 -21.29 23.59
C ASP A 471 37.90 -22.02 22.96
N PRO A 472 37.65 -21.87 21.65
CA PRO A 472 36.59 -22.60 20.93
C PRO A 472 36.60 -24.13 21.11
N GLN A 473 37.74 -24.74 21.46
CA GLN A 473 37.86 -26.19 21.66
C GLN A 473 37.58 -26.67 23.09
N SER A 474 37.38 -25.77 24.05
CA SER A 474 37.21 -26.09 25.48
C SER A 474 35.91 -26.82 25.82
N GLY A 475 34.96 -26.89 24.90
CA GLY A 475 33.64 -27.47 25.13
C GLY A 475 32.77 -26.66 26.11
N ALA A 476 33.19 -25.46 26.51
CA ALA A 476 32.39 -24.53 27.30
C ALA A 476 31.59 -23.57 26.39
N MET A 477 30.50 -23.00 26.92
CA MET A 477 29.69 -22.01 26.19
C MET A 477 30.45 -20.67 26.07
N PRO A 478 30.78 -20.15 24.88
CA PRO A 478 31.63 -18.96 24.73
C PRO A 478 30.96 -17.69 25.28
N LEU A 479 31.71 -16.84 25.98
CA LEU A 479 31.27 -15.54 26.52
C LEU A 479 32.13 -14.38 25.98
N PRO A 480 31.56 -13.25 25.53
CA PRO A 480 32.33 -12.09 25.03
C PRO A 480 33.10 -11.35 26.15
N ARG A 481 34.23 -10.74 25.78
CA ARG A 481 35.15 -10.06 26.71
C ARG A 481 34.50 -8.91 27.48
N PHE A 482 33.59 -8.14 26.87
CA PHE A 482 32.90 -7.08 27.57
C PHE A 482 32.01 -7.59 28.72
N LEU A 483 31.32 -8.74 28.57
CA LEU A 483 30.50 -9.31 29.65
C LEU A 483 31.38 -9.74 30.81
N ALA A 484 32.54 -10.35 30.53
CA ALA A 484 33.49 -10.71 31.57
C ALA A 484 34.03 -9.49 32.34
N LEU A 485 34.31 -8.39 31.63
CA LEU A 485 34.76 -7.13 32.26
C LEU A 485 33.66 -6.50 33.12
N ILE A 486 32.40 -6.47 32.65
CA ILE A 486 31.26 -5.97 33.40
C ILE A 486 31.02 -6.82 34.66
N THR A 487 30.98 -8.15 34.53
CA THR A 487 30.82 -9.06 35.68
C THR A 487 32.00 -8.98 36.64
N ALA A 488 33.22 -8.75 36.15
CA ALA A 488 34.40 -8.55 36.98
C ALA A 488 34.39 -7.20 37.70
N GLU A 489 33.87 -6.12 37.13
CA GLU A 489 33.79 -4.81 37.78
C GLU A 489 32.65 -4.75 38.82
N ARG A 490 31.52 -5.42 38.53
CA ARG A 490 30.28 -5.36 39.34
C ARG A 490 30.18 -6.43 40.43
N ALA A 491 30.09 -6.00 41.68
CA ALA A 491 30.01 -6.88 42.83
C ALA A 491 28.72 -7.72 42.89
N ASP A 492 27.59 -7.18 42.44
CA ASP A 492 26.29 -7.86 42.40
C ASP A 492 26.27 -9.01 41.39
N LEU A 493 26.83 -8.81 40.20
CA LEU A 493 26.90 -9.85 39.16
C LEU A 493 27.94 -10.92 39.50
N ARG A 494 29.09 -10.52 40.06
CA ARG A 494 30.19 -11.43 40.45
C ARG A 494 29.75 -12.46 41.48
N GLY A 495 28.85 -12.10 42.40
CA GLY A 495 28.31 -13.00 43.42
C GLY A 495 27.12 -13.85 42.95
N ALA A 496 26.41 -13.41 41.91
CA ALA A 496 25.19 -14.05 41.42
C ALA A 496 25.44 -15.13 40.35
N TYR A 497 26.49 -14.99 39.54
CA TYR A 497 26.75 -15.86 38.40
C TYR A 497 28.14 -16.51 38.47
N ASP A 498 28.17 -17.83 38.62
CA ASP A 498 29.42 -18.60 38.47
C ASP A 498 29.66 -18.91 36.99
N LEU A 499 30.51 -18.08 36.36
CA LEU A 499 30.89 -18.22 34.95
C LEU A 499 31.71 -19.49 34.65
N ASN A 500 31.97 -20.37 35.63
CA ASN A 500 32.57 -21.70 35.37
C ASN A 500 31.54 -22.82 35.13
N THR A 501 30.25 -22.56 35.36
CA THR A 501 29.16 -23.53 35.18
C THR A 501 28.31 -23.19 33.95
N LEU A 502 27.69 -24.20 33.31
CA LEU A 502 26.80 -23.95 32.17
C LEU A 502 25.56 -23.15 32.61
N THR A 503 24.97 -23.53 33.74
CA THR A 503 23.83 -22.84 34.35
C THR A 503 24.15 -21.39 34.75
N GLY A 504 25.35 -21.11 35.30
CA GLY A 504 25.78 -19.75 35.63
C GLY A 504 26.07 -18.87 34.41
N ARG A 505 26.66 -19.44 33.34
CA ARG A 505 26.86 -18.73 32.06
C ARG A 505 25.53 -18.38 31.39
N LEU A 506 24.58 -19.32 31.36
CA LEU A 506 23.23 -19.09 30.83
C LEU A 506 22.50 -17.99 31.62
N ALA A 507 22.59 -18.00 32.95
CA ALA A 507 21.98 -16.96 33.78
C ALA A 507 22.58 -15.56 33.54
N CYS A 508 23.89 -15.47 33.31
CA CYS A 508 24.55 -14.21 32.97
C CYS A 508 24.12 -13.67 31.59
N LEU A 509 23.90 -14.56 30.62
CA LEU A 509 23.37 -14.20 29.30
C LEU A 509 21.92 -13.71 29.40
N THR A 510 21.09 -14.40 30.18
CA THR A 510 19.71 -13.98 30.44
C THR A 510 19.69 -12.60 31.10
N TRP A 511 20.57 -12.32 32.06
CA TRP A 511 20.69 -10.98 32.63
C TRP A 511 21.04 -9.91 31.59
N TRP A 512 21.94 -10.22 30.65
CA TRP A 512 22.26 -9.29 29.56
C TRP A 512 21.05 -9.01 28.67
N GLU A 513 20.32 -10.06 28.27
CA GLU A 513 19.11 -9.96 27.46
C GLU A 513 17.98 -9.21 28.17
N GLU A 514 17.85 -9.33 29.49
CA GLU A 514 16.78 -8.68 30.24
C GLU A 514 17.12 -7.24 30.65
N HIS A 515 18.38 -6.99 31.04
CA HIS A 515 18.80 -5.76 31.72
C HIS A 515 20.08 -5.17 31.11
N GLY A 516 21.13 -5.97 30.93
CA GLY A 516 22.47 -5.47 30.56
C GLY A 516 22.52 -4.70 29.25
N HIS A 517 21.82 -5.14 28.21
CA HIS A 517 21.80 -4.43 26.92
C HIS A 517 21.16 -3.03 26.99
N ARG A 518 20.29 -2.77 27.98
CA ARG A 518 19.69 -1.45 28.21
C ARG A 518 20.63 -0.54 28.99
N GLU A 519 21.30 -1.11 29.99
CA GLU A 519 22.26 -0.38 30.83
C GLU A 519 23.51 0.03 30.04
N TYR A 520 23.92 -0.76 29.05
CA TYR A 520 25.13 -0.53 28.24
C TYR A 520 24.79 -0.40 26.74
N SER A 521 23.91 0.55 26.41
CA SER A 521 23.30 0.73 25.07
C SER A 521 24.28 0.95 23.91
N LEU A 522 25.50 1.44 24.19
CA LEU A 522 26.56 1.57 23.19
C LEU A 522 27.11 0.22 22.70
N ILE A 523 26.95 -0.85 23.49
CA ILE A 523 27.40 -2.19 23.15
C ILE A 523 26.28 -2.93 22.41
N LYS A 524 26.33 -2.88 21.07
CA LYS A 524 25.39 -3.60 20.21
C LYS A 524 25.86 -5.05 20.03
N TRP A 525 25.41 -5.93 20.93
CA TRP A 525 25.72 -7.36 20.89
C TRP A 525 24.49 -8.22 21.20
N ALA A 526 24.31 -9.27 20.40
CA ALA A 526 23.29 -10.29 20.59
C ALA A 526 23.96 -11.66 20.79
N PRO A 527 23.47 -12.49 21.73
CA PRO A 527 24.02 -13.82 21.95
C PRO A 527 23.81 -14.71 20.72
N ALA A 528 24.84 -15.51 20.40
CA ALA A 528 24.78 -16.51 19.33
C ALA A 528 24.03 -17.77 19.80
N PRO A 529 23.43 -18.57 18.88
CA PRO A 529 22.86 -19.86 19.22
C PRO A 529 23.89 -20.78 19.88
N ILE A 530 23.44 -21.66 20.76
CA ILE A 530 24.28 -22.70 21.36
C ILE A 530 25.07 -23.45 20.27
N GLY A 531 26.38 -23.58 20.46
CA GLY A 531 27.28 -24.18 19.48
C GLY A 531 26.91 -25.64 19.17
N SER A 532 27.15 -26.07 17.92
CA SER A 532 26.79 -27.41 17.41
C SER A 532 27.26 -28.56 18.30
N ALA A 533 28.43 -28.42 18.92
CA ALA A 533 29.01 -29.42 19.82
C ALA A 533 28.15 -29.70 21.08
N MET A 534 27.27 -28.78 21.49
CA MET A 534 26.34 -28.97 22.61
C MET A 534 25.05 -29.68 22.21
N LEU A 535 24.70 -29.64 20.93
CA LEU A 535 23.51 -30.29 20.37
C LEU A 535 23.76 -31.77 20.03
N GLU A 536 25.03 -32.17 19.91
CA GLU A 536 25.42 -33.57 19.74
C GLU A 536 25.13 -34.41 21.00
N PRO A 537 24.80 -35.71 20.85
CA PRO A 537 24.66 -36.61 21.98
C PRO A 537 25.99 -36.85 22.72
N GLU A 538 25.93 -37.02 24.04
CA GLU A 538 27.12 -37.26 24.87
C GLU A 538 27.68 -38.69 24.68
N GLN A 539 26.81 -39.66 24.41
CA GLN A 539 27.14 -41.06 24.12
C GLN A 539 26.18 -41.60 23.04
N PRO A 540 26.64 -42.42 22.07
CA PRO A 540 25.74 -43.08 21.14
C PRO A 540 24.78 -44.01 21.89
N ALA A 541 23.50 -44.04 21.50
CA ALA A 541 22.50 -44.91 22.10
C ALA A 541 22.98 -46.38 22.13
N VAL A 542 23.26 -46.91 23.33
CA VAL A 542 23.55 -48.33 23.50
C VAL A 542 22.21 -49.07 23.43
N ASN A 543 21.96 -49.75 22.31
CA ASN A 543 20.86 -50.66 21.98
C ASN A 543 19.65 -50.59 22.94
N ASP A 544 18.78 -49.59 22.76
CA ASP A 544 17.31 -49.67 22.97
C ASP A 544 16.63 -48.30 23.29
N GLY A 545 17.22 -47.11 23.02
CA GLY A 545 16.49 -45.84 23.25
C GLY A 545 16.97 -44.58 22.51
N PRO A 546 16.21 -43.45 22.60
CA PRO A 546 16.47 -42.25 21.81
C PRO A 546 17.72 -41.47 22.27
N ASP A 547 18.28 -40.66 21.37
CA ASP A 547 19.45 -39.82 21.64
C ASP A 547 19.10 -38.60 22.48
N VAL A 548 19.95 -38.27 23.45
CA VAL A 548 19.80 -37.10 24.34
C VAL A 548 21.01 -36.17 24.17
N PRO A 549 20.82 -34.89 23.79
CA PRO A 549 21.90 -33.92 23.60
C PRO A 549 22.73 -33.65 24.86
N ARG A 550 24.00 -33.28 24.67
CA ARG A 550 24.95 -32.94 25.76
C ARG A 550 24.43 -31.86 26.71
N PHE A 551 23.77 -30.82 26.20
CA PHE A 551 23.24 -29.76 27.07
C PHE A 551 22.16 -30.29 28.03
N ILE A 552 21.25 -31.17 27.57
CA ILE A 552 20.23 -31.81 28.43
C ILE A 552 20.90 -32.73 29.44
N ALA A 553 21.88 -33.53 28.99
CA ALA A 553 22.62 -34.43 29.87
C ALA A 553 23.40 -33.67 30.96
N GLN A 554 23.97 -32.50 30.64
CA GLN A 554 24.66 -31.64 31.59
C GLN A 554 23.69 -30.97 32.57
N ILE A 555 22.53 -30.49 32.11
CA ILE A 555 21.48 -29.95 32.99
C ILE A 555 20.98 -31.03 33.96
N VAL A 556 20.69 -32.24 33.48
CA VAL A 556 20.28 -33.37 34.32
C VAL A 556 21.37 -33.74 35.33
N ARG A 557 22.66 -33.64 34.95
CA ARG A 557 23.78 -33.83 35.89
C ARG A 557 23.85 -32.71 36.92
N GLU A 558 23.67 -31.45 36.56
CA GLU A 558 23.74 -30.32 37.49
C GLU A 558 22.49 -30.22 38.41
N ARG A 559 21.37 -30.84 38.04
CA ARG A 559 20.06 -30.79 38.75
C ARG A 559 19.71 -32.09 39.49
N PRO A 560 19.81 -32.15 40.83
CA PRO A 560 19.52 -33.37 41.60
C PRO A 560 18.09 -33.91 41.45
N ASP A 561 17.11 -33.05 41.20
CA ASP A 561 15.69 -33.37 41.04
C ASP A 561 15.38 -34.18 39.77
N LEU A 562 16.18 -34.02 38.72
CA LEU A 562 15.95 -34.69 37.42
C LEU A 562 16.66 -36.04 37.29
N ARG A 563 17.74 -36.26 38.06
CA ARG A 563 18.63 -37.43 37.91
C ARG A 563 17.92 -38.78 38.01
N THR A 564 16.94 -38.91 38.91
CA THR A 564 16.26 -40.18 39.19
C THR A 564 15.25 -40.56 38.10
N PHE A 565 14.51 -39.58 37.57
CA PHE A 565 13.44 -39.81 36.57
C PHE A 565 13.97 -39.80 35.13
N CYS A 566 15.05 -39.06 34.86
CA CYS A 566 15.67 -38.91 33.54
C CYS A 566 16.96 -39.74 33.39
N ALA A 567 16.98 -40.94 33.98
CA ALA A 567 18.17 -41.79 34.02
C ALA A 567 18.60 -42.23 32.61
N GLN A 568 19.77 -41.74 32.17
CA GLN A 568 20.27 -41.89 30.79
C GLN A 568 20.69 -43.32 30.42
N ASN A 569 20.62 -44.27 31.34
CA ASN A 569 20.93 -45.69 31.15
C ASN A 569 19.69 -46.57 30.89
N SER A 570 18.49 -46.00 30.77
CA SER A 570 17.25 -46.73 30.51
C SER A 570 16.46 -46.10 29.36
N PHE A 571 15.70 -46.93 28.61
CA PHE A 571 14.80 -46.43 27.56
C PHE A 571 13.82 -45.39 28.10
N ILE A 572 13.12 -45.74 29.18
CA ILE A 572 12.13 -44.87 29.83
C ILE A 572 12.78 -43.58 30.35
N GLY A 573 13.96 -43.65 30.98
CA GLY A 573 14.64 -42.46 31.49
C GLY A 573 15.14 -41.51 30.39
N ARG A 574 15.51 -42.03 29.21
CA ARG A 574 15.85 -41.21 28.04
C ARG A 574 14.62 -40.54 27.42
N VAL A 575 13.53 -41.28 27.27
CA VAL A 575 12.23 -40.73 26.82
C VAL A 575 11.74 -39.66 27.80
N ASN A 576 11.86 -39.90 29.10
CA ASN A 576 11.52 -38.93 30.15
C ASN A 576 12.36 -37.65 30.10
N ALA A 577 13.66 -37.75 29.78
CA ALA A 577 14.52 -36.57 29.62
C ALA A 577 14.06 -35.69 28.45
N LEU A 578 13.67 -36.32 27.34
CA LEU A 578 13.12 -35.61 26.16
C LEU A 578 11.73 -35.04 26.45
N SER A 579 10.84 -35.80 27.09
CA SER A 579 9.52 -35.31 27.51
C SER A 579 9.65 -34.15 28.50
N TRP A 580 10.54 -34.24 29.50
CA TRP A 580 10.80 -33.14 30.44
C TRP A 580 11.29 -31.88 29.72
N TRP A 581 12.16 -32.02 28.71
CA TRP A 581 12.61 -30.88 27.92
C TRP A 581 11.44 -30.18 27.20
N VAL A 582 10.58 -30.97 26.55
CA VAL A 582 9.38 -30.47 25.86
C VAL A 582 8.40 -29.83 26.84
N ASP A 583 8.19 -30.44 28.00
CA ASP A 583 7.15 -29.98 28.93
C ASP A 583 7.62 -28.79 29.80
N HIS A 584 8.92 -28.72 30.11
CA HIS A 584 9.45 -27.79 31.11
C HIS A 584 10.79 -27.16 30.75
N GLY A 585 11.74 -27.94 30.22
CA GLY A 585 13.12 -27.51 30.00
C GLY A 585 13.25 -26.32 29.05
N GLN A 586 12.54 -26.34 27.92
CA GLN A 586 12.56 -25.25 26.93
C GLN A 586 12.06 -23.91 27.49
N PHE A 587 11.20 -23.94 28.52
CA PHE A 587 10.68 -22.73 29.17
C PHE A 587 11.60 -22.21 30.28
N GLN A 588 12.33 -23.11 30.95
CA GLN A 588 13.28 -22.73 32.01
C GLN A 588 14.60 -22.21 31.45
N TYR A 589 14.96 -22.59 30.23
CA TYR A 589 16.21 -22.20 29.57
C TYR A 589 15.91 -21.61 28.17
N PRO A 590 15.29 -20.42 28.10
CA PRO A 590 14.81 -19.84 26.84
C PRO A 590 15.93 -19.52 25.85
N ALA A 591 17.18 -19.35 26.33
CA ALA A 591 18.36 -19.17 25.49
C ALA A 591 18.73 -20.43 24.66
N ILE A 592 18.07 -21.57 24.89
CA ILE A 592 18.32 -22.83 24.18
C ILE A 592 17.15 -23.14 23.25
N HIS A 593 17.34 -22.93 21.96
CA HIS A 593 16.34 -23.27 20.95
C HIS A 593 16.61 -24.66 20.37
N TRP A 594 15.98 -25.69 20.95
CA TRP A 594 16.10 -27.07 20.47
C TRP A 594 14.80 -27.85 20.65
N VAL A 595 14.44 -28.63 19.63
CA VAL A 595 13.25 -29.49 19.59
C VAL A 595 13.70 -30.94 19.36
N PRO A 596 13.15 -31.93 20.09
CA PRO A 596 13.52 -33.33 19.88
C PRO A 596 13.20 -33.80 18.46
N PRO A 597 14.13 -34.53 17.80
CA PRO A 597 13.86 -35.15 16.50
C PRO A 597 12.85 -36.30 16.64
N ALA A 598 12.25 -36.70 15.51
CA ALA A 598 11.39 -37.88 15.46
C ALA A 598 12.14 -39.16 15.86
N LEU A 599 11.43 -40.17 16.36
CA LEU A 599 12.02 -41.47 16.69
C LEU A 599 12.74 -42.06 15.46
N SER A 600 13.84 -42.78 15.72
CA SER A 600 14.58 -43.49 14.69
C SER A 600 13.71 -44.58 14.02
N GLU A 601 13.98 -44.86 12.75
CA GLU A 601 13.27 -45.92 12.00
C GLU A 601 13.36 -47.28 12.68
N ASP A 602 14.48 -47.56 13.35
CA ASP A 602 14.69 -48.78 14.12
C ASP A 602 13.66 -48.97 15.24
N LEU A 603 13.28 -47.89 15.93
CA LEU A 603 12.26 -47.92 16.99
C LEU A 603 10.83 -48.01 16.44
N LEU A 604 10.61 -47.55 15.20
CA LEU A 604 9.32 -47.64 14.50
C LEU A 604 9.12 -48.97 13.75
N ARG A 605 10.18 -49.79 13.65
CA ARG A 605 10.14 -51.09 12.97
C ARG A 605 9.07 -52.00 13.57
N MET A 606 8.23 -52.58 12.72
CA MET A 606 7.16 -53.50 13.09
C MET A 606 7.72 -54.91 13.30
N GLU A 607 7.50 -55.50 14.48
CA GLU A 607 8.06 -56.79 14.88
C GLU A 607 6.97 -57.85 15.13
N PRO A 608 7.17 -59.10 14.70
CA PRO A 608 6.27 -60.21 14.98
C PRO A 608 6.38 -60.67 16.43
N GLY A 609 5.35 -61.37 16.91
CA GLY A 609 5.39 -62.06 18.21
C GLY A 609 6.14 -63.37 18.22
N GLN A 610 6.33 -63.90 19.42
CA GLN A 610 6.94 -65.20 19.63
C GLN A 610 6.02 -66.35 19.18
N GLN A 611 4.74 -66.33 19.56
CA GLN A 611 3.77 -67.35 19.13
C GLN A 611 2.70 -66.80 18.18
N CYS A 612 2.23 -65.56 18.40
CA CYS A 612 1.29 -64.88 17.50
C CYS A 612 2.01 -63.83 16.64
N THR A 613 2.07 -64.05 15.33
CA THR A 613 2.83 -63.19 14.41
C THR A 613 2.08 -61.95 13.95
N LEU A 614 0.78 -61.81 14.27
CA LEU A 614 -0.07 -60.66 13.90
C LEU A 614 -0.93 -60.18 15.08
N PRO A 615 -1.36 -58.91 15.12
CA PRO A 615 -0.79 -57.79 14.38
C PRO A 615 0.68 -57.57 14.77
N LEU A 616 1.47 -57.00 13.86
CA LEU A 616 2.84 -56.59 14.15
C LEU A 616 2.82 -55.39 15.11
N LEU A 617 3.77 -55.33 16.06
CA LEU A 617 3.88 -54.24 17.02
C LEU A 617 5.15 -53.42 16.74
N PRO A 618 5.11 -52.08 16.79
CA PRO A 618 6.31 -51.29 16.64
C PRO A 618 7.26 -51.54 17.82
N ARG A 619 8.57 -51.58 17.55
CA ARG A 619 9.60 -51.94 18.54
C ARG A 619 9.55 -51.06 19.79
N PHE A 620 9.29 -49.75 19.67
CA PHE A 620 9.16 -48.87 20.84
C PHE A 620 8.04 -49.34 21.79
N LEU A 621 6.90 -49.82 21.26
CA LEU A 621 5.76 -50.26 22.06
C LEU A 621 6.08 -51.59 22.76
N LEU A 622 6.87 -52.46 22.13
CA LEU A 622 7.42 -53.66 22.76
C LEU A 622 8.40 -53.32 23.89
N LEU A 623 9.24 -52.31 23.72
CA LEU A 623 10.16 -51.84 24.76
C LEU A 623 9.41 -51.24 25.95
N ILE A 624 8.31 -50.51 25.70
CA ILE A 624 7.41 -50.02 26.75
C ILE A 624 6.78 -51.20 27.50
N TRP A 625 6.21 -52.17 26.79
CA TRP A 625 5.62 -53.37 27.40
C TRP A 625 6.65 -54.15 28.23
N LYS A 626 7.88 -54.35 27.73
CA LYS A 626 8.97 -55.01 28.50
C LYS A 626 9.38 -54.25 29.76
N ALA A 627 9.27 -52.92 29.76
CA ALA A 627 9.63 -52.07 30.89
C ALA A 627 8.50 -51.89 31.92
N ARG A 628 7.25 -52.27 31.59
CA ARG A 628 6.04 -51.98 32.38
C ARG A 628 5.33 -53.28 32.84
N PRO A 629 5.47 -53.68 34.11
CA PRO A 629 4.81 -54.87 34.65
C PRO A 629 3.27 -54.85 34.52
N ASP A 630 2.64 -53.69 34.67
CA ASP A 630 1.19 -53.50 34.54
C ASP A 630 0.66 -53.81 33.13
N LEU A 631 1.43 -53.47 32.09
CA LEU A 631 1.09 -53.81 30.71
C LEU A 631 1.34 -55.29 30.40
N GLN A 632 2.34 -55.91 31.04
CA GLN A 632 2.60 -57.35 30.92
C GLN A 632 1.47 -58.19 31.53
N GLU A 633 0.94 -57.78 32.68
CA GLU A 633 -0.20 -58.43 33.32
C GLU A 633 -1.50 -58.27 32.50
N SER A 634 -1.67 -57.12 31.85
CA SER A 634 -2.91 -56.78 31.12
C SER A 634 -2.97 -57.33 29.69
N PHE A 635 -1.82 -57.44 29.00
CA PHE A 635 -1.76 -57.79 27.58
C PHE A 635 -0.83 -58.98 27.33
N ASN A 636 -1.43 -60.15 27.11
CA ASN A 636 -0.71 -61.34 26.64
C ASN A 636 -0.41 -61.24 25.12
N LEU A 637 0.86 -61.05 24.76
CA LEU A 637 1.30 -60.90 23.38
C LEU A 637 1.24 -62.17 22.51
N ASP A 638 0.81 -63.30 23.07
CA ASP A 638 0.54 -64.52 22.29
C ASP A 638 -0.91 -64.60 21.77
N SER A 639 -1.79 -63.66 22.14
CA SER A 639 -3.14 -63.54 21.57
C SER A 639 -3.23 -62.39 20.56
N PHE A 640 -3.90 -62.63 19.43
CA PHE A 640 -4.19 -61.61 18.42
C PHE A 640 -5.02 -60.47 19.00
N SER A 641 -6.05 -60.81 19.80
CA SER A 641 -6.95 -59.83 20.42
C SER A 641 -6.23 -58.95 21.45
N HIS A 642 -5.32 -59.51 22.25
CA HIS A 642 -4.57 -58.76 23.26
C HIS A 642 -3.48 -57.87 22.65
N ARG A 643 -2.88 -58.28 21.52
CA ARG A 643 -1.98 -57.41 20.73
C ARG A 643 -2.71 -56.19 20.17
N LEU A 644 -3.90 -56.37 19.59
CA LEU A 644 -4.76 -55.25 19.19
C LEU A 644 -5.17 -54.38 20.39
N GLY A 645 -5.40 -55.01 21.54
CA GLY A 645 -5.66 -54.32 22.80
C GLY A 645 -4.51 -53.39 23.23
N LEU A 646 -3.26 -53.82 23.07
CA LEU A 646 -2.08 -53.00 23.38
C LEU A 646 -1.94 -51.80 22.42
N ILE A 647 -2.22 -52.00 21.12
CA ILE A 647 -2.26 -50.91 20.13
C ILE A 647 -3.37 -49.91 20.46
N SER A 648 -4.55 -50.39 20.84
CA SER A 648 -5.67 -49.55 21.30
C SER A 648 -5.33 -48.78 22.58
N TRP A 649 -4.62 -49.41 23.53
CA TRP A 649 -4.15 -48.74 24.74
C TRP A 649 -3.16 -47.62 24.40
N TRP A 650 -2.25 -47.85 23.45
CA TRP A 650 -1.32 -46.82 23.01
C TRP A 650 -2.07 -45.57 22.48
N ASP A 651 -3.09 -45.79 21.65
CA ASP A 651 -3.88 -44.71 21.05
C ASP A 651 -4.69 -43.92 22.09
N ARG A 652 -5.22 -44.61 23.11
CA ARG A 652 -6.05 -44.00 24.15
C ARG A 652 -5.23 -43.32 25.26
N ASP A 653 -4.20 -44.01 25.75
CA ASP A 653 -3.51 -43.69 27.00
C ASP A 653 -2.00 -43.50 26.80
N GLY A 654 -1.34 -44.35 26.00
CA GLY A 654 0.12 -44.36 25.84
C GLY A 654 0.71 -43.05 25.28
N GLN A 655 0.07 -42.42 24.30
CA GLN A 655 0.52 -41.12 23.75
C GLN A 655 0.44 -39.97 24.76
N ARG A 656 -0.39 -40.10 25.81
CA ARG A 656 -0.47 -39.14 26.92
C ARG A 656 0.59 -39.40 27.98
N GLU A 657 1.03 -40.63 28.15
CA GLU A 657 2.10 -40.95 29.11
C GLU A 657 3.49 -40.68 28.53
N TYR A 658 3.66 -40.77 27.20
CA TYR A 658 4.96 -40.64 26.53
C TYR A 658 4.91 -39.59 25.41
N HIS A 659 4.76 -38.31 25.77
CA HIS A 659 4.54 -37.20 24.83
C HIS A 659 5.61 -37.02 23.75
N ALA A 660 6.86 -37.41 24.04
CA ALA A 660 7.97 -37.37 23.09
C ALA A 660 7.82 -38.39 21.93
N ILE A 661 6.91 -39.37 22.03
CA ILE A 661 6.67 -40.39 20.99
C ILE A 661 5.35 -40.09 20.26
N LYS A 662 5.41 -39.97 18.93
CA LYS A 662 4.24 -39.76 18.06
C LYS A 662 4.12 -40.93 17.09
N TRP A 663 3.08 -41.76 17.26
CA TRP A 663 2.79 -42.92 16.39
C TRP A 663 1.30 -43.27 16.44
N SER A 664 0.70 -43.66 15.30
CA SER A 664 -0.72 -43.97 15.15
C SER A 664 -0.96 -45.32 14.46
N ALA A 665 -2.09 -45.97 14.77
CA ALA A 665 -2.47 -47.28 14.24
C ALA A 665 -3.40 -47.21 13.00
N THR A 666 -3.61 -46.03 12.42
CA THR A 666 -4.61 -45.77 11.36
C THR A 666 -4.42 -46.60 10.09
N ARG A 667 -3.20 -47.06 9.78
CA ARG A 667 -2.91 -47.90 8.59
C ARG A 667 -2.95 -49.40 8.86
N LEU A 668 -3.31 -49.84 10.07
CA LEU A 668 -3.26 -51.25 10.45
C LEU A 668 -4.14 -52.13 9.54
N SER A 669 -5.31 -51.64 9.12
CA SER A 669 -6.18 -52.30 8.13
C SER A 669 -5.51 -52.50 6.78
N GLU A 670 -4.75 -51.50 6.30
CA GLU A 670 -4.02 -51.56 5.02
C GLU A 670 -2.89 -52.59 5.09
N VAL A 671 -2.16 -52.62 6.21
CA VAL A 671 -1.09 -53.59 6.45
C VAL A 671 -1.65 -55.02 6.49
N LEU A 672 -2.75 -55.25 7.21
CA LEU A 672 -3.36 -56.59 7.29
C LEU A 672 -3.96 -57.05 5.96
N ALA A 673 -4.54 -56.14 5.15
CA ALA A 673 -4.98 -56.47 3.80
C ALA A 673 -3.80 -56.83 2.88
N SER A 674 -2.69 -56.07 2.94
CA SER A 674 -1.50 -56.35 2.12
C SER A 674 -0.85 -57.70 2.47
N ILE A 675 -0.80 -58.05 3.76
CA ILE A 675 -0.26 -59.35 4.21
C ILE A 675 -1.12 -60.51 3.71
N ASP A 676 -2.43 -60.32 3.59
CA ASP A 676 -3.37 -61.32 3.05
C ASP A 676 -3.17 -61.59 1.55
N ASP A 677 -2.81 -60.53 0.80
CA ASP A 677 -2.50 -60.59 -0.63
C ASP A 677 -1.07 -61.14 -0.87
N GLU A 678 -0.06 -60.76 -0.09
CA GLU A 678 1.35 -61.17 -0.29
C GLU A 678 1.70 -62.57 0.25
N GLN A 679 1.02 -63.03 1.30
CA GLN A 679 1.29 -64.32 1.96
C GLN A 679 -0.03 -65.05 2.24
N PRO A 680 -0.64 -65.69 1.23
CA PRO A 680 -1.84 -66.51 1.43
C PRO A 680 -1.60 -67.55 2.53
N ALA A 681 -2.59 -67.77 3.39
CA ALA A 681 -2.52 -68.86 4.36
C ALA A 681 -2.60 -70.19 3.60
N ASP A 682 -1.49 -70.94 3.56
CA ASP A 682 -1.29 -72.13 2.70
C ASP A 682 -2.40 -73.21 2.77
N ASP A 683 -3.26 -73.21 3.80
CA ASP A 683 -4.33 -74.21 4.02
C ASP A 683 -5.75 -73.61 4.22
N SER A 684 -5.97 -72.29 4.12
CA SER A 684 -7.28 -71.65 4.43
C SER A 684 -7.81 -70.76 3.30
N LEU A 685 -9.11 -70.93 2.97
CA LEU A 685 -9.82 -70.05 2.03
C LEU A 685 -10.25 -68.70 2.65
N LEU A 686 -9.94 -68.44 3.92
CA LEU A 686 -10.25 -67.18 4.63
C LEU A 686 -8.99 -66.34 4.89
N PRO A 687 -9.13 -65.00 5.02
CA PRO A 687 -8.02 -64.13 5.37
C PRO A 687 -7.36 -64.46 6.70
N ARG A 688 -6.04 -64.32 6.78
CA ARG A 688 -5.25 -64.76 7.96
C ARG A 688 -5.69 -64.09 9.27
N PHE A 689 -6.01 -62.79 9.22
CA PHE A 689 -6.47 -62.06 10.40
C PHE A 689 -7.81 -62.64 10.91
N LEU A 690 -8.71 -63.04 10.00
CA LEU A 690 -10.02 -63.58 10.36
C LEU A 690 -9.92 -65.01 10.90
N VAL A 691 -8.98 -65.81 10.38
CA VAL A 691 -8.63 -67.13 10.93
C VAL A 691 -8.09 -67.00 12.36
N LEU A 692 -7.25 -66.00 12.63
CA LEU A 692 -6.70 -65.74 13.97
C LEU A 692 -7.79 -65.27 14.94
N ILE A 693 -8.71 -64.40 14.51
CA ILE A 693 -9.86 -63.99 15.33
C ILE A 693 -10.75 -65.19 15.67
N ALA A 694 -11.07 -66.03 14.68
CA ALA A 694 -11.83 -67.25 14.91
C ALA A 694 -11.08 -68.17 15.89
N SER A 695 -9.78 -68.39 15.70
CA SER A 695 -8.98 -69.28 16.55
C SER A 695 -8.88 -68.81 18.01
N ASP A 696 -8.75 -67.50 18.24
CA ASP A 696 -8.69 -66.90 19.59
C ASP A 696 -10.05 -67.01 20.30
N ARG A 697 -11.17 -66.96 19.57
CA ARG A 697 -12.52 -66.85 20.15
C ARG A 697 -13.26 -68.17 20.25
N ALA A 698 -13.55 -68.59 21.48
CA ALA A 698 -14.27 -69.83 21.74
C ALA A 698 -15.73 -69.79 21.25
N ASP A 699 -16.38 -68.64 21.34
CA ASP A 699 -17.74 -68.41 20.86
C ASP A 699 -17.84 -68.55 19.33
N LEU A 700 -16.94 -67.89 18.58
CA LEU A 700 -16.92 -68.00 17.12
C LEU A 700 -16.57 -69.43 16.64
N ARG A 701 -15.61 -70.12 17.29
CA ARG A 701 -15.29 -71.53 16.97
C ARG A 701 -16.44 -72.50 17.19
N SER A 702 -17.26 -72.23 18.21
CA SER A 702 -18.39 -73.11 18.53
C SER A 702 -19.55 -73.00 17.55
N VAL A 703 -19.63 -71.87 16.82
CA VAL A 703 -20.73 -71.53 15.91
C VAL A 703 -20.33 -71.70 14.44
N TYR A 704 -19.11 -71.32 14.06
CA TYR A 704 -18.64 -71.32 12.68
C TYR A 704 -17.49 -72.33 12.47
N ASP A 705 -17.77 -73.46 11.82
CA ASP A 705 -16.72 -74.43 11.44
C ASP A 705 -16.01 -74.00 10.15
N ILE A 706 -14.84 -73.36 10.31
CA ILE A 706 -14.01 -72.83 9.22
C ILE A 706 -13.50 -73.91 8.24
N ASN A 707 -13.59 -75.20 8.60
CA ASN A 707 -13.23 -76.29 7.70
C ASN A 707 -14.35 -76.59 6.68
N THR A 708 -15.58 -76.17 6.96
CA THR A 708 -16.73 -76.29 6.06
C THR A 708 -16.95 -75.03 5.23
N GLU A 709 -17.48 -75.17 4.02
CA GLU A 709 -17.86 -74.03 3.16
C GLU A 709 -18.88 -73.12 3.85
N ALA A 710 -19.97 -73.71 4.36
CA ALA A 710 -21.02 -72.98 5.07
C ALA A 710 -20.49 -72.21 6.29
N GLY A 711 -19.53 -72.76 7.04
CA GLY A 711 -18.94 -72.07 8.19
C GLY A 711 -18.03 -70.90 7.79
N ARG A 712 -17.31 -71.00 6.67
CA ARG A 712 -16.49 -69.87 6.15
C ARG A 712 -17.35 -68.72 5.67
N ASP A 713 -18.42 -69.01 4.93
CA ASP A 713 -19.35 -68.00 4.42
C ASP A 713 -20.04 -67.24 5.55
N GLN A 714 -20.50 -67.98 6.56
CA GLN A 714 -21.15 -67.39 7.75
C GLN A 714 -20.17 -66.54 8.57
N LEU A 715 -18.91 -66.96 8.70
CA LEU A 715 -17.89 -66.18 9.42
C LEU A 715 -17.50 -64.90 8.67
N ALA A 716 -17.38 -64.97 7.33
CA ALA A 716 -17.14 -63.79 6.49
C ALA A 716 -18.32 -62.81 6.54
N ALA A 717 -19.56 -63.31 6.53
CA ALA A 717 -20.77 -62.50 6.69
C ALA A 717 -20.82 -61.85 8.08
N TRP A 718 -20.53 -62.60 9.14
CA TRP A 718 -20.44 -62.08 10.51
C TRP A 718 -19.40 -60.96 10.62
N TRP A 719 -18.20 -61.13 10.03
CA TRP A 719 -17.18 -60.09 10.03
C TRP A 719 -17.67 -58.80 9.35
N ASN A 720 -18.30 -58.92 8.19
CA ASN A 720 -18.78 -57.76 7.44
C ASN A 720 -19.91 -57.01 8.15
N GLU A 721 -20.74 -57.72 8.94
CA GLU A 721 -21.88 -57.18 9.66
C GLU A 721 -21.50 -56.63 11.05
N TRP A 722 -20.64 -57.33 11.80
CA TRP A 722 -20.36 -57.04 13.22
C TRP A 722 -18.90 -56.69 13.50
N GLY A 723 -17.97 -56.98 12.60
CA GLY A 723 -16.53 -56.81 12.81
C GLY A 723 -16.10 -55.37 13.08
N GLU A 724 -16.77 -54.38 12.47
CA GLU A 724 -16.50 -52.96 12.71
C GLU A 724 -16.88 -52.51 14.13
N ALA A 725 -17.99 -53.02 14.66
CA ALA A 725 -18.44 -52.69 16.01
C ALA A 725 -17.55 -53.34 17.08
N GLU A 726 -17.08 -54.57 16.83
CA GLU A 726 -16.27 -55.33 17.79
C GLU A 726 -14.76 -55.03 17.68
N TYR A 727 -14.27 -54.64 16.50
CA TYR A 727 -12.86 -54.32 16.23
C TYR A 727 -12.71 -52.97 15.50
N PRO A 728 -12.92 -51.82 16.18
CA PRO A 728 -12.92 -50.50 15.53
C PRO A 728 -11.63 -50.15 14.77
N LEU A 729 -10.47 -50.60 15.26
CA LEU A 729 -9.18 -50.41 14.58
C LEU A 729 -9.11 -51.07 13.19
N LEU A 730 -9.96 -52.06 12.94
CA LEU A 730 -10.02 -52.85 11.71
C LEU A 730 -11.32 -52.61 10.92
N GLY A 731 -12.15 -51.64 11.31
CA GLY A 731 -13.50 -51.48 10.76
C GLY A 731 -13.57 -51.21 9.25
N SER A 732 -12.48 -50.74 8.66
CA SER A 732 -12.36 -50.52 7.21
C SER A 732 -12.07 -51.80 6.40
N LEU A 733 -11.76 -52.93 7.06
CA LEU A 733 -11.57 -54.22 6.39
C LEU A 733 -12.90 -54.91 6.14
N LYS A 734 -13.17 -55.26 4.87
CA LYS A 734 -14.26 -56.14 4.47
C LYS A 734 -13.71 -57.41 3.83
N VAL A 735 -14.43 -58.51 3.97
CA VAL A 735 -14.05 -59.83 3.46
C VAL A 735 -14.99 -60.23 2.35
N ARG A 736 -14.47 -60.50 1.15
CA ARG A 736 -15.30 -60.83 -0.03
C ARG A 736 -14.79 -62.09 -0.72
N TRP A 737 -15.71 -62.90 -1.21
CA TRP A 737 -15.41 -64.01 -2.10
C TRP A 737 -14.99 -63.47 -3.47
N VAL A 738 -13.89 -63.99 -4.02
CA VAL A 738 -13.43 -63.66 -5.37
C VAL A 738 -13.42 -64.94 -6.19
N ASP A 739 -14.33 -65.02 -7.17
CA ASP A 739 -14.39 -66.11 -8.14
C ASP A 739 -13.23 -66.02 -9.13
N SER A 740 -12.73 -67.18 -9.57
CA SER A 740 -11.80 -67.25 -10.71
C SER A 740 -12.54 -66.89 -12.00
N THR A 741 -12.59 -65.61 -12.36
CA THR A 741 -13.22 -65.15 -13.62
C THR A 741 -12.15 -64.77 -14.66
N GLY A 742 -12.30 -65.28 -15.90
CA GLY A 742 -11.40 -65.10 -17.07
C GLY A 742 -11.38 -63.67 -17.62
N ASP A 743 -10.40 -63.23 -18.41
CA ASP A 743 -10.09 -63.69 -19.78
C ASP A 743 -8.67 -63.24 -20.23
N SER A 744 -7.61 -63.62 -19.50
CA SER A 744 -6.22 -63.29 -19.88
C SER A 744 -5.28 -64.50 -19.80
N ASP A 745 -4.48 -64.65 -20.85
CA ASP A 745 -3.69 -65.81 -21.26
C ASP A 745 -2.34 -65.96 -20.52
N ASP A 746 -2.28 -65.68 -19.21
CA ASP A 746 -1.05 -65.77 -18.41
C ASP A 746 -1.12 -66.80 -17.26
N ASP A 747 0.03 -67.44 -17.00
CA ASP A 747 0.25 -68.68 -16.23
C ASP A 747 0.18 -68.53 -14.69
N GLU A 748 -0.42 -67.44 -14.16
CA GLU A 748 -0.61 -67.20 -12.72
C GLU A 748 -2.10 -67.07 -12.38
N ARG A 749 -2.78 -68.21 -12.23
CA ARG A 749 -4.18 -68.28 -11.76
C ARG A 749 -4.21 -68.22 -10.22
N GLU A 750 -4.73 -67.14 -9.64
CA GLU A 750 -5.04 -67.13 -8.20
C GLU A 750 -6.22 -68.07 -7.88
N PRO A 751 -6.12 -68.90 -6.83
CA PRO A 751 -7.20 -69.80 -6.42
C PRO A 751 -8.38 -69.02 -5.81
N ALA A 752 -9.61 -69.41 -6.15
CA ALA A 752 -10.82 -68.80 -5.60
C ALA A 752 -10.86 -68.89 -4.06
N ARG A 753 -10.88 -67.74 -3.38
CA ARG A 753 -10.88 -67.63 -1.92
C ARG A 753 -11.51 -66.30 -1.44
N TYR A 754 -11.68 -66.17 -0.14
CA TYR A 754 -12.05 -64.90 0.49
C TYR A 754 -10.82 -64.00 0.66
N HIS A 755 -10.91 -62.74 0.22
CA HIS A 755 -9.87 -61.72 0.38
C HIS A 755 -10.28 -60.62 1.35
N ALA A 756 -9.31 -60.12 2.10
CA ALA A 756 -9.40 -58.90 2.87
C ALA A 756 -9.21 -57.68 1.95
N ARG A 757 -10.20 -56.77 1.89
CA ARG A 757 -10.08 -55.50 1.16
C ARG A 757 -10.41 -54.33 2.08
N VAL A 758 -9.62 -53.27 1.98
CA VAL A 758 -9.92 -52.00 2.66
C VAL A 758 -10.96 -51.25 1.84
N GLU A 759 -12.16 -51.03 2.38
CA GLU A 759 -13.13 -50.10 1.80
C GLU A 759 -12.76 -48.67 2.20
N GLY A 760 -12.02 -47.97 1.33
CA GLY A 760 -11.79 -46.54 1.40
C GLY A 760 -12.56 -45.80 0.30
N VAL A 761 -13.12 -44.64 0.60
CA VAL A 761 -13.67 -43.71 -0.41
C VAL A 761 -12.51 -43.29 -1.33
N GLY A 762 -12.48 -43.81 -2.56
CA GLY A 762 -11.30 -43.81 -3.44
C GLY A 762 -10.93 -42.44 -4.02
N TYR A 763 -9.87 -41.83 -3.49
CA TYR A 763 -9.23 -40.64 -4.08
C TYR A 763 -7.78 -40.96 -4.51
N GLU A 764 -7.40 -40.47 -5.69
CA GLU A 764 -6.07 -40.65 -6.29
C GLU A 764 -5.00 -39.74 -5.64
N HIS A 765 -3.71 -40.02 -5.88
CA HIS A 765 -2.63 -39.10 -5.51
C HIS A 765 -2.68 -37.82 -6.37
N GLY A 766 -2.64 -36.65 -5.73
CA GLY A 766 -2.69 -35.34 -6.39
C GLY A 766 -3.31 -34.27 -5.49
N VAL A 767 -3.67 -33.13 -6.08
CA VAL A 767 -4.26 -31.97 -5.39
C VAL A 767 -5.53 -31.48 -6.09
N ASN A 768 -6.60 -31.27 -5.32
CA ASN A 768 -7.76 -30.49 -5.76
C ASN A 768 -7.55 -29.04 -5.32
N VAL A 769 -7.59 -28.08 -6.24
CA VAL A 769 -7.51 -26.65 -5.93
C VAL A 769 -8.93 -26.05 -5.98
N ILE A 770 -9.42 -25.59 -4.84
CA ILE A 770 -10.80 -25.12 -4.63
C ILE A 770 -10.80 -23.59 -4.56
N GLY A 771 -11.59 -22.93 -5.39
CA GLY A 771 -11.67 -21.46 -5.41
C GLY A 771 -12.50 -20.92 -6.58
N PHE A 772 -12.09 -19.77 -7.13
CA PHE A 772 -12.72 -19.13 -8.29
C PHE A 772 -11.77 -19.07 -9.52
N PRO A 773 -11.32 -20.23 -10.05
CA PRO A 773 -10.24 -20.30 -11.04
C PRO A 773 -10.52 -19.59 -12.38
N GLN A 774 -11.78 -19.35 -12.72
CA GLN A 774 -12.19 -18.65 -13.95
C GLN A 774 -12.46 -17.15 -13.74
N GLY A 775 -12.29 -16.64 -12.51
CA GLY A 775 -12.48 -15.23 -12.20
C GLY A 775 -11.29 -14.37 -12.63
N VAL A 776 -11.55 -13.17 -13.14
CA VAL A 776 -10.52 -12.18 -13.50
C VAL A 776 -10.29 -11.22 -12.31
N LEU A 777 -9.65 -11.76 -11.27
CA LEU A 777 -9.29 -11.07 -10.01
C LEU A 777 -8.12 -11.82 -9.34
N GLY A 778 -7.54 -11.23 -8.30
CA GLY A 778 -6.42 -11.83 -7.54
C GLY A 778 -6.68 -13.27 -7.07
N LEU A 779 -7.86 -13.56 -6.51
CA LEU A 779 -8.20 -14.91 -6.03
C LEU A 779 -8.23 -15.97 -7.13
N GLY A 780 -8.70 -15.59 -8.33
CA GLY A 780 -8.66 -16.49 -9.48
C GLY A 780 -7.23 -16.75 -9.93
N GLU A 781 -6.39 -15.72 -9.88
CA GLU A 781 -4.96 -15.83 -10.20
C GLU A 781 -4.22 -16.73 -9.22
N ASP A 782 -4.51 -16.62 -7.92
CA ASP A 782 -3.90 -17.46 -6.88
C ASP A 782 -4.18 -18.95 -7.14
N ALA A 783 -5.42 -19.30 -7.51
CA ALA A 783 -5.80 -20.66 -7.87
C ALA A 783 -5.11 -21.15 -9.16
N ARG A 784 -5.02 -20.30 -10.19
CA ARG A 784 -4.34 -20.63 -11.46
C ARG A 784 -2.83 -20.80 -11.26
N MET A 785 -2.20 -19.93 -10.47
CA MET A 785 -0.77 -20.02 -10.15
C MET A 785 -0.45 -21.27 -9.32
N ALA A 786 -1.30 -21.64 -8.36
CA ALA A 786 -1.15 -22.91 -7.64
C ALA A 786 -1.22 -24.11 -8.60
N ALA A 787 -2.21 -24.14 -9.50
CA ALA A 787 -2.31 -25.19 -10.52
C ALA A 787 -1.08 -25.23 -11.44
N ARG A 788 -0.58 -24.06 -11.86
CA ARG A 788 0.62 -23.92 -12.69
C ARG A 788 1.87 -24.49 -12.00
N VAL A 789 2.05 -24.21 -10.71
CA VAL A 789 3.10 -24.77 -9.86
C VAL A 789 3.04 -26.30 -9.81
N PHE A 790 1.85 -26.87 -9.61
CA PHE A 790 1.67 -28.34 -9.59
C PHE A 790 1.90 -29.00 -10.94
N GLN A 791 1.50 -28.36 -12.04
CA GLN A 791 1.78 -28.85 -13.39
C GLN A 791 3.30 -28.91 -13.66
N LEU A 792 4.07 -27.92 -13.20
CA LEU A 792 5.52 -27.90 -13.37
C LEU A 792 6.19 -29.08 -12.65
N THR A 793 5.70 -29.49 -11.48
CA THR A 793 6.22 -30.64 -10.73
C THR A 793 5.62 -31.98 -11.15
N SER A 794 4.81 -32.01 -12.21
CA SER A 794 4.05 -33.19 -12.64
C SER A 794 3.14 -33.77 -11.54
N THR A 795 2.71 -32.93 -10.59
CA THR A 795 1.74 -33.32 -9.57
C THR A 795 0.33 -33.27 -10.19
N PRO A 796 -0.43 -34.37 -10.19
CA PRO A 796 -1.79 -34.37 -10.73
C PRO A 796 -2.66 -33.32 -10.02
N VAL A 797 -3.36 -32.49 -10.80
CA VAL A 797 -4.16 -31.37 -10.28
C VAL A 797 -5.53 -31.30 -10.94
N ALA A 798 -6.56 -31.01 -10.15
CA ALA A 798 -7.90 -30.66 -10.61
C ALA A 798 -8.34 -29.33 -9.98
N LEU A 799 -9.02 -28.48 -10.75
CA LEU A 799 -9.61 -27.24 -10.26
C LEU A 799 -11.10 -27.43 -9.98
N ILE A 800 -11.54 -27.05 -8.79
CA ILE A 800 -12.94 -27.15 -8.37
C ILE A 800 -13.47 -25.73 -8.14
N ASN A 801 -14.51 -25.36 -8.87
CA ASN A 801 -15.22 -24.11 -8.60
C ASN A 801 -15.94 -24.23 -7.25
N ALA A 802 -15.73 -23.27 -6.36
CA ALA A 802 -16.52 -23.19 -5.13
C ALA A 802 -18.03 -23.10 -5.48
N PRO A 803 -18.90 -23.95 -4.90
CA PRO A 803 -20.31 -24.05 -5.26
C PRO A 803 -21.17 -22.90 -4.69
N MET A 804 -20.68 -21.67 -4.81
CA MET A 804 -21.29 -20.46 -4.27
C MET A 804 -21.20 -19.31 -5.27
N SER A 805 -22.08 -18.31 -5.16
CA SER A 805 -22.04 -17.13 -6.03
C SER A 805 -20.67 -16.46 -5.95
N GLY A 806 -20.09 -16.15 -7.10
CA GLY A 806 -18.73 -15.63 -7.20
C GLY A 806 -18.58 -14.64 -8.35
N PRO A 807 -17.34 -14.21 -8.63
CA PRO A 807 -17.04 -13.32 -9.75
C PRO A 807 -17.44 -13.96 -11.09
N ALA A 808 -17.67 -13.12 -12.09
CA ALA A 808 -17.98 -13.58 -13.45
C ALA A 808 -16.85 -14.49 -13.98
N LYS A 809 -17.24 -15.63 -14.55
CA LYS A 809 -16.34 -16.63 -15.15
C LYS A 809 -15.95 -16.16 -16.55
N LEU A 810 -14.84 -15.45 -16.66
CA LEU A 810 -14.40 -14.80 -17.90
C LEU A 810 -13.06 -15.36 -18.40
N ASP A 811 -12.28 -16.02 -17.55
CA ASP A 811 -11.02 -16.67 -17.92
C ASP A 811 -11.23 -18.16 -18.15
N HIS A 812 -10.98 -18.61 -19.38
CA HIS A 812 -11.17 -20.00 -19.83
C HIS A 812 -9.85 -20.76 -20.00
N SER A 813 -8.71 -20.19 -19.61
CA SER A 813 -7.38 -20.77 -19.81
C SER A 813 -7.19 -22.13 -19.12
N VAL A 814 -7.92 -22.36 -18.04
CA VAL A 814 -7.81 -23.55 -17.18
C VAL A 814 -9.00 -24.50 -17.28
N ASP A 815 -9.92 -24.31 -18.23
CA ASP A 815 -11.14 -25.12 -18.36
C ASP A 815 -10.85 -26.63 -18.47
N HIS A 816 -9.73 -27.01 -19.08
CA HIS A 816 -9.28 -28.40 -19.21
C HIS A 816 -8.97 -29.09 -17.86
N LEU A 817 -8.66 -28.31 -16.81
CA LEU A 817 -8.41 -28.79 -15.45
C LEU A 817 -9.65 -28.78 -14.55
N ILE A 818 -10.73 -28.13 -14.98
CA ILE A 818 -11.94 -27.97 -14.15
C ILE A 818 -12.69 -29.29 -14.03
N ARG A 819 -13.14 -29.61 -12.81
CA ARG A 819 -13.97 -30.78 -12.50
C ARG A 819 -15.10 -30.39 -11.53
N ASP A 820 -16.18 -31.17 -11.56
CA ASP A 820 -17.34 -30.97 -10.68
C ASP A 820 -17.20 -31.70 -9.34
N GLU A 821 -16.36 -32.74 -9.27
CA GLU A 821 -16.15 -33.57 -8.08
C GLU A 821 -14.66 -33.66 -7.70
N LEU A 822 -14.40 -33.91 -6.41
CA LEU A 822 -13.05 -34.13 -5.89
C LEU A 822 -12.49 -35.43 -6.48
N LYS A 823 -11.23 -35.39 -6.92
CA LYS A 823 -10.52 -36.54 -7.49
C LYS A 823 -9.36 -37.00 -6.61
N TYR A 824 -8.72 -36.07 -5.92
CA TYR A 824 -7.44 -36.32 -5.27
C TYR A 824 -7.48 -36.27 -3.74
N ARG A 825 -6.45 -36.84 -3.09
CA ARG A 825 -6.34 -36.97 -1.62
C ARG A 825 -6.08 -35.67 -0.86
N ILE A 826 -5.66 -34.60 -1.54
CA ILE A 826 -5.32 -33.30 -0.94
C ILE A 826 -6.23 -32.22 -1.55
N SER A 827 -6.69 -31.29 -0.74
CA SER A 827 -7.55 -30.18 -1.15
C SER A 827 -6.92 -28.86 -0.68
N LEU A 828 -6.43 -28.06 -1.63
CA LEU A 828 -5.92 -26.70 -1.40
C LEU A 828 -7.06 -25.70 -1.61
N ILE A 829 -7.42 -24.95 -0.58
CA ILE A 829 -8.54 -24.01 -0.59
C ILE A 829 -8.01 -22.58 -0.72
N CYS A 830 -8.08 -22.03 -1.94
CA CYS A 830 -7.63 -20.68 -2.28
C CYS A 830 -8.79 -19.68 -2.16
N LEU A 831 -9.25 -19.45 -0.94
CA LEU A 831 -10.35 -18.53 -0.61
C LEU A 831 -10.00 -17.70 0.62
N PRO A 832 -10.41 -16.43 0.71
CA PRO A 832 -10.30 -15.67 1.96
C PRO A 832 -11.05 -16.36 3.10
N ALA A 833 -10.60 -16.12 4.33
CA ALA A 833 -11.25 -16.66 5.53
C ALA A 833 -12.78 -16.44 5.63
N PRO A 834 -13.34 -15.24 5.33
CA PRO A 834 -14.80 -15.08 5.25
C PRO A 834 -15.47 -16.01 4.23
N GLU A 835 -14.85 -16.19 3.06
CA GLU A 835 -15.37 -17.06 2.01
C GLU A 835 -15.26 -18.54 2.38
N MET A 836 -14.32 -18.93 3.26
CA MET A 836 -14.29 -20.28 3.84
C MET A 836 -15.52 -20.55 4.72
N VAL A 837 -15.93 -19.58 5.55
CA VAL A 837 -17.18 -19.68 6.33
C VAL A 837 -18.36 -19.81 5.37
N ARG A 838 -18.38 -18.98 4.33
CA ARG A 838 -19.44 -19.00 3.32
C ARG A 838 -19.51 -20.33 2.56
N LEU A 839 -18.36 -20.90 2.18
CA LEU A 839 -18.27 -22.22 1.58
C LEU A 839 -18.93 -23.29 2.46
N ALA A 840 -18.73 -23.23 3.78
CA ALA A 840 -19.37 -24.15 4.73
C ALA A 840 -20.89 -24.00 4.80
N LEU A 841 -21.42 -22.81 4.54
CA LEU A 841 -22.84 -22.47 4.63
C LEU A 841 -23.60 -22.62 3.30
N GLU A 842 -22.94 -22.35 2.16
CA GLU A 842 -23.55 -22.28 0.83
C GLU A 842 -23.20 -23.51 -0.05
N GLY A 843 -23.35 -24.71 0.50
CA GLY A 843 -23.29 -25.95 -0.29
C GLY A 843 -21.90 -26.56 -0.50
N GLY A 844 -20.82 -25.95 0.02
CA GLY A 844 -19.47 -26.51 0.03
C GLY A 844 -19.21 -27.54 1.13
N ARG A 845 -20.22 -27.88 1.94
CA ARG A 845 -20.09 -28.82 3.06
C ARG A 845 -19.54 -30.19 2.63
N LYS A 846 -19.95 -30.68 1.46
CA LYS A 846 -19.40 -31.92 0.88
C LYS A 846 -17.90 -31.85 0.61
N LEU A 847 -17.36 -30.67 0.29
CA LEU A 847 -15.92 -30.47 0.05
C LEU A 847 -15.14 -30.42 1.38
N ILE A 848 -15.72 -29.79 2.40
CA ILE A 848 -15.13 -29.66 3.74
C ILE A 848 -15.16 -30.98 4.50
N ASP A 849 -16.25 -31.73 4.39
CA ASP A 849 -16.42 -33.01 5.09
C ASP A 849 -15.79 -34.19 4.33
N ALA A 850 -15.34 -33.99 3.07
CA ALA A 850 -14.65 -35.03 2.31
C ALA A 850 -13.41 -35.54 3.04
N PRO A 851 -13.07 -36.84 2.98
CA PRO A 851 -11.90 -37.41 3.66
C PRO A 851 -10.59 -37.13 2.91
N THR A 852 -10.36 -35.86 2.55
CA THR A 852 -9.12 -35.33 1.94
C THR A 852 -8.31 -34.57 2.98
N HIS A 853 -7.01 -34.39 2.75
CA HIS A 853 -6.19 -33.47 3.54
C HIS A 853 -6.48 -32.03 3.12
N LYS A 854 -7.02 -31.19 3.99
CA LYS A 854 -7.41 -29.82 3.66
C LYS A 854 -6.31 -28.83 4.05
N ILE A 855 -5.92 -28.01 3.08
CA ILE A 855 -4.94 -26.94 3.23
C ILE A 855 -5.65 -25.61 2.99
N GLY A 856 -5.66 -24.71 3.97
CA GLY A 856 -6.17 -23.35 3.80
C GLY A 856 -5.09 -22.41 3.25
N ALA A 857 -5.27 -21.87 2.04
CA ALA A 857 -4.41 -20.82 1.48
C ALA A 857 -5.18 -19.49 1.49
N TRP A 858 -5.13 -18.80 2.63
CA TRP A 858 -6.06 -17.71 2.94
C TRP A 858 -5.38 -16.34 2.87
N PRO A 859 -5.73 -15.50 1.88
CA PRO A 859 -5.31 -14.11 1.90
C PRO A 859 -5.88 -13.36 3.10
N TRP A 860 -5.00 -12.62 3.79
CA TRP A 860 -5.35 -11.77 4.92
C TRP A 860 -4.40 -10.58 5.01
N GLU A 861 -4.95 -9.41 5.31
CA GLU A 861 -4.21 -8.14 5.23
C GLU A 861 -4.02 -7.46 6.58
N LEU A 862 -4.56 -7.96 7.69
CA LEU A 862 -4.48 -7.26 8.97
C LEU A 862 -3.64 -8.01 10.03
N PRO A 863 -2.97 -7.30 10.97
CA PRO A 863 -2.03 -7.93 11.92
C PRO A 863 -2.67 -8.89 12.92
N HIS A 864 -3.97 -8.76 13.21
CA HIS A 864 -4.67 -9.65 14.13
C HIS A 864 -5.71 -10.49 13.40
N TRP A 865 -5.94 -11.70 13.92
CA TRP A 865 -7.06 -12.52 13.49
C TRP A 865 -8.33 -12.10 14.23
N PRO A 866 -9.41 -11.73 13.54
CA PRO A 866 -10.66 -11.35 14.19
C PRO A 866 -11.27 -12.47 15.02
N SER A 867 -11.62 -12.18 16.27
CA SER A 867 -12.30 -13.13 17.16
C SER A 867 -13.65 -13.61 16.58
N ALA A 868 -14.29 -12.80 15.72
CA ALA A 868 -15.53 -13.13 15.03
C ALA A 868 -15.43 -14.37 14.13
N PHE A 869 -14.24 -14.71 13.61
CA PHE A 869 -14.04 -15.94 12.85
C PHE A 869 -13.89 -17.18 13.72
N GLY A 870 -13.75 -17.03 15.04
CA GLY A 870 -13.68 -18.13 15.99
C GLY A 870 -12.72 -19.25 15.56
N LYS A 871 -13.27 -20.46 15.42
CA LYS A 871 -12.56 -21.72 15.14
C LYS A 871 -12.51 -22.09 13.65
N VAL A 872 -12.65 -21.15 12.71
CA VAL A 872 -12.59 -21.45 11.25
C VAL A 872 -11.31 -22.19 10.84
N HIS A 873 -10.17 -21.93 11.52
CA HIS A 873 -8.92 -22.66 11.31
C HIS A 873 -9.02 -24.18 11.58
N GLN A 874 -10.01 -24.65 12.33
CA GLN A 874 -10.25 -26.07 12.59
C GLN A 874 -11.00 -26.78 11.43
N MET A 875 -11.39 -26.05 10.39
CA MET A 875 -11.99 -26.64 9.17
C MET A 875 -10.93 -27.19 8.20
N VAL A 876 -9.64 -26.95 8.47
CA VAL A 876 -8.51 -27.39 7.66
C VAL A 876 -7.47 -28.11 8.52
N ASP A 877 -6.67 -28.97 7.91
CA ASP A 877 -5.62 -29.72 8.58
C ASP A 877 -4.32 -28.90 8.71
N GLU A 878 -4.07 -27.97 7.78
CA GLU A 878 -2.97 -27.00 7.84
C GLU A 878 -3.29 -25.72 7.05
N ILE A 879 -2.51 -24.66 7.29
CA ILE A 879 -2.62 -23.37 6.62
C ILE A 879 -1.31 -23.06 5.88
N TRP A 880 -1.43 -22.66 4.62
CA TRP A 880 -0.35 -22.15 3.79
C TRP A 880 -0.44 -20.63 3.74
N ALA A 881 0.48 -19.97 4.45
CA ALA A 881 0.58 -18.53 4.51
C ALA A 881 1.50 -18.01 3.39
N GLN A 882 0.96 -17.15 2.54
CA GLN A 882 1.63 -16.58 1.37
C GLN A 882 2.73 -15.57 1.68
N SER A 883 2.82 -15.10 2.92
CA SER A 883 3.89 -14.22 3.41
C SER A 883 4.18 -14.51 4.88
N ARG A 884 5.34 -14.07 5.38
CA ARG A 884 5.70 -14.15 6.79
C ARG A 884 4.80 -13.28 7.66
N PHE A 885 4.33 -12.16 7.12
CA PHE A 885 3.30 -11.34 7.78
C PHE A 885 2.06 -12.18 8.08
N VAL A 886 1.50 -12.85 7.07
CA VAL A 886 0.32 -13.69 7.22
C VAL A 886 0.60 -14.94 8.06
N GLN A 887 1.79 -15.52 7.95
CA GLN A 887 2.22 -16.60 8.82
C GLN A 887 2.18 -16.18 10.30
N SER A 888 2.65 -14.97 10.61
CA SER A 888 2.64 -14.43 11.97
C SER A 888 1.21 -14.26 12.51
N VAL A 889 0.24 -13.92 11.64
CA VAL A 889 -1.17 -13.79 12.01
C VAL A 889 -1.73 -15.15 12.39
N TYR A 890 -1.58 -16.15 11.52
CA TYR A 890 -2.18 -17.47 11.73
C TYR A 890 -1.48 -18.33 12.77
N SER A 891 -0.17 -18.15 12.98
CA SER A 891 0.57 -18.93 13.99
C SER A 891 0.06 -18.69 15.41
N ARG A 892 -0.64 -17.57 15.65
CA ARG A 892 -1.31 -17.26 16.93
C ARG A 892 -2.56 -18.09 17.21
N LEU A 893 -3.07 -18.86 16.23
CA LEU A 893 -4.27 -19.69 16.37
C LEU A 893 -4.01 -21.04 17.04
N GLY A 894 -2.74 -21.42 17.25
CA GLY A 894 -2.29 -22.50 18.15
C GLY A 894 -2.51 -23.93 17.67
N ASP A 895 -3.75 -24.29 17.31
CA ASP A 895 -4.14 -25.70 17.12
C ASP A 895 -3.99 -26.20 15.67
N THR A 896 -3.74 -25.31 14.71
CA THR A 896 -3.62 -25.65 13.29
C THR A 896 -2.20 -25.32 12.78
N PRO A 897 -1.46 -26.29 12.20
CA PRO A 897 -0.14 -26.04 11.63
C PRO A 897 -0.16 -24.94 10.55
N VAL A 898 0.80 -24.01 10.61
CA VAL A 898 0.93 -22.90 9.66
C VAL A 898 2.32 -22.90 9.03
N TYR A 899 2.36 -22.98 7.70
CA TYR A 899 3.61 -22.98 6.94
C TYR A 899 3.70 -21.76 6.02
N HIS A 900 4.87 -21.12 5.98
CA HIS A 900 5.15 -20.12 4.97
C HIS A 900 5.31 -20.80 3.60
N MET A 901 4.34 -20.55 2.73
CA MET A 901 4.20 -21.12 1.39
C MET A 901 3.83 -19.99 0.43
N PRO A 902 4.84 -19.27 -0.10
CA PRO A 902 4.59 -18.09 -0.93
C PRO A 902 3.83 -18.44 -2.21
N MET A 903 3.22 -17.42 -2.83
CA MET A 903 2.57 -17.59 -4.13
C MET A 903 3.56 -17.38 -5.26
N ALA A 904 3.42 -18.18 -6.31
CA ALA A 904 4.20 -17.99 -7.53
C ALA A 904 3.78 -16.70 -8.24
N VAL A 905 4.78 -16.02 -8.79
CA VAL A 905 4.66 -14.81 -9.60
C VAL A 905 5.23 -15.13 -10.98
N GLU A 906 4.34 -15.22 -11.96
CA GLU A 906 4.67 -15.36 -13.37
C GLU A 906 3.97 -14.22 -14.11
N VAL A 907 4.74 -13.42 -14.84
CA VAL A 907 4.23 -12.36 -15.70
C VAL A 907 4.47 -12.79 -17.14
N PRO A 908 3.44 -12.82 -18.01
CA PRO A 908 3.62 -13.08 -19.43
C PRO A 908 4.66 -12.14 -20.05
N ALA A 909 5.34 -12.57 -21.10
CA ALA A 909 6.17 -11.64 -21.86
C ALA A 909 5.29 -10.52 -22.43
N PRO A 910 5.70 -9.24 -22.34
CA PRO A 910 5.00 -8.16 -23.03
C PRO A 910 4.97 -8.40 -24.54
N VAL A 911 3.81 -8.24 -25.17
CA VAL A 911 3.61 -8.51 -26.61
C VAL A 911 3.45 -7.23 -27.41
N ASP A 912 2.60 -6.29 -26.95
CA ASP A 912 2.40 -4.99 -27.59
C ASP A 912 2.36 -3.83 -26.57
N PRO A 913 3.48 -3.58 -25.86
CA PRO A 913 3.57 -2.53 -24.84
C PRO A 913 3.79 -1.14 -25.48
N LYS A 914 2.78 -0.65 -26.23
CA LYS A 914 2.79 0.70 -26.80
C LYS A 914 1.94 1.66 -25.99
N ARG A 915 2.54 2.76 -25.53
CA ARG A 915 1.85 3.82 -24.77
C ARG A 915 0.65 4.42 -25.51
N GLU A 916 0.77 4.60 -26.82
CA GLU A 916 -0.28 5.13 -27.71
C GLU A 916 -1.59 4.34 -27.61
N ARG A 917 -1.49 3.00 -27.47
CA ARG A 917 -2.62 2.09 -27.36
C ARG A 917 -3.46 2.35 -26.11
N PHE A 918 -2.84 2.86 -25.06
CA PHE A 918 -3.48 3.20 -23.79
C PHE A 918 -3.71 4.71 -23.61
N GLY A 919 -3.48 5.52 -24.65
CA GLY A 919 -3.61 6.98 -24.58
C GLY A 919 -2.59 7.66 -23.67
N LEU A 920 -1.41 7.06 -23.47
CA LEU A 920 -0.37 7.55 -22.57
C LEU A 920 0.71 8.36 -23.31
N PRO A 921 1.35 9.35 -22.67
CA PRO A 921 2.34 10.20 -23.31
C PRO A 921 3.65 9.46 -23.59
N SER A 922 4.25 9.69 -24.75
CA SER A 922 5.44 8.97 -25.23
C SER A 922 6.78 9.47 -24.66
N ASN A 923 6.84 10.72 -24.18
CA ASN A 923 8.09 11.39 -23.84
C ASN A 923 8.26 11.70 -22.33
N GLU A 924 7.50 11.02 -21.47
CA GLU A 924 7.51 11.25 -20.01
C GLU A 924 7.95 10.01 -19.25
N PHE A 925 8.54 10.18 -18.07
CA PHE A 925 8.72 9.10 -17.12
C PHE A 925 7.39 8.87 -16.37
N LEU A 926 6.77 7.72 -16.59
CA LEU A 926 5.43 7.39 -16.11
C LEU A 926 5.50 6.56 -14.83
N PHE A 927 5.17 7.21 -13.71
CA PHE A 927 4.76 6.51 -12.51
C PHE A 927 3.35 5.95 -12.69
N TYR A 928 3.02 4.82 -12.06
CA TYR A 928 1.65 4.33 -12.09
C TYR A 928 1.16 3.72 -10.77
N LEU A 929 -0.15 3.87 -10.56
CA LEU A 929 -0.94 3.24 -9.51
C LEU A 929 -1.89 2.24 -10.17
N MET A 930 -2.08 1.06 -9.58
CA MET A 930 -2.98 0.05 -10.12
C MET A 930 -3.76 -0.66 -9.01
N PHE A 931 -5.10 -0.62 -9.09
CA PHE A 931 -6.00 -1.21 -8.09
C PHE A 931 -7.41 -1.50 -8.63
N ASP A 932 -8.16 -2.31 -7.88
CA ASP A 932 -9.57 -2.64 -8.12
C ASP A 932 -10.45 -2.02 -7.01
N GLY A 933 -11.48 -1.28 -7.38
CA GLY A 933 -12.44 -0.62 -6.49
C GLY A 933 -13.44 -1.57 -5.80
N ASN A 934 -13.51 -2.84 -6.21
CA ASN A 934 -14.17 -3.87 -5.41
C ASN A 934 -13.34 -4.28 -4.18
N SER A 935 -12.07 -3.84 -4.10
CA SER A 935 -11.28 -3.87 -2.87
C SER A 935 -11.52 -2.60 -2.04
N TRP A 936 -11.00 -2.57 -0.81
CA TRP A 936 -11.10 -1.40 0.06
C TRP A 936 -10.10 -0.31 -0.36
N LEU A 937 -10.61 0.80 -0.91
CA LEU A 937 -9.77 1.94 -1.31
C LEU A 937 -9.07 2.61 -0.11
N SER A 938 -9.66 2.56 1.08
CA SER A 938 -9.02 2.92 2.34
C SER A 938 -7.74 2.12 2.60
N ARG A 939 -7.72 0.81 2.27
CA ARG A 939 -6.54 -0.04 2.40
C ARG A 939 -5.52 0.19 1.28
N LYS A 940 -5.98 0.29 0.03
CA LYS A 940 -5.11 0.49 -1.15
C LYS A 940 -4.50 1.90 -1.21
N ASN A 941 -5.20 2.87 -0.63
CA ASN A 941 -4.80 4.25 -0.42
C ASN A 941 -4.23 4.96 -1.68
N PRO A 942 -4.95 4.93 -2.82
CA PRO A 942 -4.47 5.59 -4.05
C PRO A 942 -4.32 7.11 -3.88
N LEU A 943 -5.04 7.70 -2.93
CA LEU A 943 -4.98 9.11 -2.58
C LEU A 943 -3.55 9.54 -2.18
N ALA A 944 -2.89 8.77 -1.31
CA ALA A 944 -1.51 9.05 -0.91
C ALA A 944 -0.56 9.01 -2.10
N GLY A 945 -0.77 8.10 -3.06
CA GLY A 945 0.04 8.02 -4.28
C GLY A 945 -0.05 9.29 -5.14
N VAL A 946 -1.25 9.84 -5.30
CA VAL A 946 -1.46 11.11 -6.02
C VAL A 946 -0.86 12.28 -5.25
N GLN A 947 -1.04 12.33 -3.93
CA GLN A 947 -0.47 13.38 -3.08
C GLN A 947 1.07 13.37 -3.14
N ALA A 948 1.69 12.19 -3.05
CA ALA A 948 3.14 12.01 -3.10
C ALA A 948 3.70 12.48 -4.45
N PHE A 949 3.05 12.11 -5.56
CA PHE A 949 3.45 12.59 -6.89
C PHE A 949 3.39 14.12 -7.00
N LYS A 950 2.29 14.74 -6.54
CA LYS A 950 2.13 16.20 -6.59
C LYS A 950 3.14 16.92 -5.66
N GLN A 951 3.42 16.36 -4.49
CA GLN A 951 4.43 16.89 -3.56
C GLN A 951 5.85 16.72 -4.11
N ALA A 952 6.13 15.61 -4.80
CA ALA A 952 7.42 15.36 -5.43
C ALA A 952 7.69 16.35 -6.57
N PHE A 953 6.71 16.61 -7.44
CA PHE A 953 6.95 17.27 -8.72
C PHE A 953 6.21 18.61 -8.91
N GLY A 954 5.55 19.13 -7.89
CA GLY A 954 4.79 20.39 -7.97
C GLY A 954 3.73 20.35 -9.08
N LYS A 955 3.33 21.51 -9.62
CA LYS A 955 2.34 21.60 -10.73
C LYS A 955 2.95 21.61 -12.14
N HIS A 956 4.26 21.84 -12.26
CA HIS A 956 4.87 22.21 -13.54
C HIS A 956 6.20 21.51 -13.85
N SER A 957 6.60 20.47 -13.11
CA SER A 957 7.81 19.73 -13.49
C SER A 957 7.55 18.96 -14.79
N PRO A 958 8.31 19.26 -15.87
CA PRO A 958 8.14 18.59 -17.15
C PRO A 958 8.79 17.20 -17.13
N GLY A 959 8.33 16.32 -18.03
CA GLY A 959 8.98 15.02 -18.27
C GLY A 959 8.61 13.91 -17.29
N VAL A 960 7.64 14.11 -16.40
CA VAL A 960 7.11 13.09 -15.49
C VAL A 960 5.58 13.08 -15.53
N GLY A 961 4.99 11.90 -15.45
CA GLY A 961 3.54 11.69 -15.45
C GLY A 961 3.11 10.63 -14.43
N LEU A 962 1.84 10.67 -14.04
CA LEU A 962 1.22 9.67 -13.17
C LEU A 962 0.04 9.03 -13.87
N VAL A 963 0.04 7.70 -13.97
CA VAL A 963 -1.06 6.93 -14.55
C VAL A 963 -1.81 6.18 -13.45
N ILE A 964 -3.12 6.38 -13.37
CA ILE A 964 -3.99 5.72 -12.40
C ILE A 964 -4.82 4.67 -13.14
N LYS A 965 -4.42 3.41 -13.03
CA LYS A 965 -5.18 2.26 -13.51
C LYS A 965 -6.17 1.82 -12.43
N ALA A 966 -7.41 2.25 -12.56
CA ALA A 966 -8.51 1.83 -11.69
C ALA A 966 -9.49 0.93 -12.45
N MET A 967 -10.19 0.03 -11.77
CA MET A 967 -11.37 -0.66 -12.32
C MET A 967 -12.41 -0.86 -11.23
N ASN A 968 -13.68 -1.03 -11.58
CA ASN A 968 -14.79 -1.24 -10.63
C ASN A 968 -14.87 -0.18 -9.50
N VAL A 969 -14.42 1.04 -9.77
CA VAL A 969 -14.60 2.18 -8.85
C VAL A 969 -16.02 2.72 -8.93
N ARG A 970 -16.54 3.19 -7.80
CA ARG A 970 -17.87 3.81 -7.74
C ARG A 970 -17.73 5.33 -7.65
N ASP A 971 -18.52 6.05 -8.42
CA ASP A 971 -18.51 7.53 -8.42
C ASP A 971 -18.93 8.15 -7.08
N ASP A 972 -19.58 7.38 -6.21
CA ASP A 972 -19.97 7.78 -4.87
C ASP A 972 -18.94 7.48 -3.77
N ASP A 973 -17.84 6.80 -4.08
CA ASP A 973 -16.78 6.51 -3.11
C ASP A 973 -15.99 7.78 -2.76
N PRO A 974 -15.86 8.14 -1.46
CA PRO A 974 -15.22 9.38 -1.04
C PRO A 974 -13.71 9.42 -1.34
N VAL A 975 -13.01 8.28 -1.27
CA VAL A 975 -11.58 8.21 -1.60
C VAL A 975 -11.39 8.41 -3.10
N TRP A 976 -12.25 7.81 -3.92
CA TRP A 976 -12.19 7.99 -5.36
C TRP A 976 -12.50 9.42 -5.80
N ARG A 977 -13.50 10.08 -5.18
CA ARG A 977 -13.77 11.51 -5.42
C ARG A 977 -12.58 12.39 -5.09
N ALA A 978 -11.94 12.16 -3.94
CA ALA A 978 -10.74 12.91 -3.55
C ALA A 978 -9.58 12.69 -4.54
N VAL A 979 -9.42 11.48 -5.07
CA VAL A 979 -8.45 11.20 -6.15
C VAL A 979 -8.78 12.00 -7.42
N LEU A 980 -10.05 12.01 -7.85
CA LEU A 980 -10.49 12.77 -9.02
C LEU A 980 -10.29 14.29 -8.83
N GLU A 981 -10.62 14.83 -7.66
CA GLU A 981 -10.44 16.24 -7.32
C GLU A 981 -8.97 16.65 -7.30
N LEU A 982 -8.09 15.81 -6.75
CA LEU A 982 -6.65 16.08 -6.77
C LEU A 982 -6.04 15.88 -8.15
N ALA A 983 -6.55 14.96 -8.97
CA ALA A 983 -6.12 14.79 -10.35
C ALA A 983 -6.61 15.95 -11.24
N ALA A 984 -7.75 16.56 -10.91
CA ALA A 984 -8.33 17.64 -11.70
C ALA A 984 -7.37 18.83 -11.86
N GLY A 985 -7.21 19.27 -13.10
CA GLY A 985 -6.36 20.43 -13.44
C GLY A 985 -4.85 20.14 -13.49
N ASP A 986 -4.41 18.88 -13.36
CA ASP A 986 -3.03 18.48 -13.62
C ASP A 986 -2.97 17.56 -14.85
N SER A 987 -2.51 18.11 -15.99
CA SER A 987 -2.51 17.40 -17.27
C SER A 987 -1.55 16.21 -17.36
N ARG A 988 -0.68 16.04 -16.35
CA ARG A 988 0.28 14.92 -16.25
C ARG A 988 -0.34 13.69 -15.58
N ILE A 989 -1.55 13.80 -15.04
CA ILE A 989 -2.24 12.71 -14.35
C ILE A 989 -3.27 12.09 -15.31
N HIS A 990 -3.07 10.83 -15.68
CA HIS A 990 -3.88 10.09 -16.64
C HIS A 990 -4.66 8.98 -15.92
N ILE A 991 -5.96 8.87 -16.16
CA ILE A 991 -6.81 7.83 -15.55
C ILE A 991 -7.22 6.82 -16.62
N VAL A 992 -6.97 5.54 -16.37
CA VAL A 992 -7.36 4.42 -17.24
C VAL A 992 -8.32 3.50 -16.48
N SER A 993 -9.62 3.64 -16.72
CA SER A 993 -10.69 2.94 -15.99
C SER A 993 -11.15 1.62 -16.63
N GLU A 994 -10.69 1.33 -17.86
CA GLU A 994 -11.12 0.17 -18.64
C GLU A 994 -10.71 -1.17 -18.00
N ARG A 995 -11.51 -2.22 -18.19
CA ARG A 995 -11.10 -3.58 -17.79
C ARG A 995 -10.13 -4.13 -18.82
N LEU A 996 -8.94 -4.52 -18.36
CA LEU A 996 -7.88 -5.08 -19.20
C LEU A 996 -7.82 -6.60 -19.04
N SER A 997 -7.51 -7.31 -20.11
CA SER A 997 -7.15 -8.74 -20.03
C SER A 997 -5.82 -8.92 -19.28
N ARG A 998 -5.42 -10.17 -18.98
CA ARG A 998 -4.14 -10.44 -18.31
C ARG A 998 -2.95 -9.99 -19.15
N GLN A 999 -2.98 -10.28 -20.46
CA GLN A 999 -1.94 -9.82 -21.39
C GLN A 999 -1.94 -8.29 -21.50
N ASP A 1000 -3.11 -7.65 -21.60
CA ASP A 1000 -3.18 -6.19 -21.72
C ASP A 1000 -2.76 -5.48 -20.45
N SER A 1001 -3.02 -6.07 -19.28
CA SER A 1001 -2.53 -5.55 -17.99
C SER A 1001 -1.00 -5.60 -17.92
N THR A 1002 -0.41 -6.67 -18.45
CA THR A 1002 1.05 -6.85 -18.53
C THR A 1002 1.67 -5.84 -19.50
N ASP A 1003 1.09 -5.71 -20.70
CA ASP A 1003 1.51 -4.72 -21.69
C ASP A 1003 1.36 -3.29 -21.15
N PHE A 1004 0.28 -3.00 -20.42
CA PHE A 1004 0.05 -1.72 -19.75
C PHE A 1004 1.13 -1.43 -18.69
N MET A 1005 1.43 -2.39 -17.81
CA MET A 1005 2.49 -2.24 -16.82
C MET A 1005 3.83 -1.99 -17.51
N ALA A 1006 4.17 -2.77 -18.53
CA ALA A 1006 5.41 -2.65 -19.28
C ALA A 1006 5.54 -1.34 -20.10
N CYS A 1007 4.43 -0.63 -20.36
CA CYS A 1007 4.45 0.71 -20.96
C CYS A 1007 4.85 1.82 -19.97
N CYS A 1008 4.70 1.57 -18.67
CA CYS A 1008 5.02 2.51 -17.60
C CYS A 1008 6.44 2.26 -17.06
N ASP A 1009 6.98 3.21 -16.30
CA ASP A 1009 8.38 3.18 -15.89
C ASP A 1009 8.58 2.80 -14.41
N ALA A 1010 7.66 3.16 -13.52
CA ALA A 1010 7.79 2.89 -12.09
C ALA A 1010 6.44 2.66 -11.39
N TYR A 1011 6.37 1.67 -10.50
CA TYR A 1011 5.15 1.36 -9.77
C TYR A 1011 5.12 2.04 -8.39
N ILE A 1012 3.96 2.60 -8.04
CA ILE A 1012 3.70 3.17 -6.71
C ILE A 1012 2.66 2.31 -6.00
N SER A 1013 2.96 1.90 -4.77
CA SER A 1013 2.04 1.16 -3.89
C SER A 1013 2.12 1.69 -2.46
N LEU A 1014 1.48 2.83 -2.21
CA LEU A 1014 1.34 3.42 -0.87
C LEU A 1014 0.16 2.84 -0.10
N HIS A 1015 0.02 1.51 -0.15
CA HIS A 1015 -1.03 0.78 0.54
C HIS A 1015 -0.83 0.86 2.06
N ARG A 1016 -1.90 0.70 2.84
CA ARG A 1016 -1.80 0.65 4.30
C ARG A 1016 -1.45 -0.73 4.82
N SER A 1017 -1.92 -1.77 4.13
CA SER A 1017 -1.54 -3.16 4.38
C SER A 1017 -1.90 -4.08 3.20
N GLU A 1018 -1.10 -5.12 2.97
CA GLU A 1018 -1.26 -6.17 1.95
C GLU A 1018 -0.90 -7.54 2.52
N GLY A 1019 -1.61 -8.59 2.09
CA GLY A 1019 -1.27 -9.96 2.49
C GLY A 1019 -0.04 -10.52 1.78
N PHE A 1020 0.20 -10.10 0.53
CA PHE A 1020 1.35 -10.52 -0.29
C PHE A 1020 1.88 -9.37 -1.15
N GLY A 1021 1.00 -8.60 -1.79
CA GLY A 1021 1.40 -7.51 -2.69
C GLY A 1021 1.67 -7.96 -4.12
N ARG A 1022 0.77 -8.76 -4.73
CA ARG A 1022 0.94 -9.35 -6.07
C ARG A 1022 1.40 -8.35 -7.14
N VAL A 1023 0.75 -7.18 -7.24
CA VAL A 1023 1.10 -6.17 -8.26
C VAL A 1023 2.51 -5.60 -8.05
N ILE A 1024 2.97 -5.51 -6.79
CA ILE A 1024 4.34 -5.09 -6.45
C ILE A 1024 5.32 -6.13 -6.99
N ALA A 1025 5.08 -7.42 -6.71
CA ALA A 1025 5.94 -8.49 -7.20
C ALA A 1025 5.94 -8.60 -8.74
N GLU A 1026 4.80 -8.38 -9.39
CA GLU A 1026 4.69 -8.37 -10.86
C GLU A 1026 5.46 -7.20 -11.49
N ALA A 1027 5.40 -6.00 -10.90
CA ALA A 1027 6.19 -4.86 -11.35
C ALA A 1027 7.69 -5.13 -11.21
N MET A 1028 8.11 -5.72 -10.08
CA MET A 1028 9.50 -6.13 -9.87
C MET A 1028 9.93 -7.21 -10.87
N ALA A 1029 9.08 -8.20 -11.19
CA ALA A 1029 9.37 -9.22 -12.20
C ALA A 1029 9.57 -8.63 -13.61
N LEU A 1030 8.82 -7.56 -13.94
CA LEU A 1030 9.02 -6.78 -15.17
C LEU A 1030 10.32 -5.94 -15.17
N GLY A 1031 11.03 -5.88 -14.04
CA GLY A 1031 12.25 -5.07 -13.88
C GLY A 1031 11.98 -3.61 -13.61
N GLN A 1032 10.79 -3.26 -13.11
CA GLN A 1032 10.44 -1.89 -12.77
C GLN A 1032 10.87 -1.57 -11.34
N PRO A 1033 11.41 -0.36 -11.08
CA PRO A 1033 11.56 0.14 -9.72
C PRO A 1033 10.19 0.34 -9.07
N VAL A 1034 10.10 0.04 -7.78
CA VAL A 1034 8.84 0.13 -7.02
C VAL A 1034 9.02 1.01 -5.78
N VAL A 1035 8.07 1.92 -5.56
CA VAL A 1035 7.88 2.64 -4.29
C VAL A 1035 6.77 1.96 -3.51
N ALA A 1036 7.05 1.45 -2.31
CA ALA A 1036 6.08 0.70 -1.53
C ALA A 1036 6.15 1.03 -0.03
N THR A 1037 5.00 0.96 0.64
CA THR A 1037 4.93 1.05 2.10
C THR A 1037 5.76 -0.04 2.76
N ASN A 1038 6.54 0.32 3.78
CA ASN A 1038 7.39 -0.58 4.55
C ASN A 1038 6.62 -1.33 5.65
N PHE A 1039 5.55 -2.03 5.26
CA PHE A 1039 4.67 -2.72 6.21
C PHE A 1039 3.93 -3.86 5.54
N SER A 1040 3.66 -4.95 6.27
CA SER A 1040 2.87 -6.11 5.85
C SER A 1040 3.55 -7.08 4.86
N GLY A 1041 2.79 -7.85 4.08
CA GLY A 1041 3.31 -9.02 3.35
C GLY A 1041 4.29 -8.73 2.22
N ASN A 1042 4.31 -7.50 1.68
CA ASN A 1042 5.26 -7.13 0.62
C ASN A 1042 6.71 -7.03 1.12
N VAL A 1043 6.95 -6.80 2.42
CA VAL A 1043 8.30 -6.66 2.99
C VAL A 1043 9.12 -7.96 2.98
N ASP A 1044 8.48 -9.10 2.66
CA ASP A 1044 9.21 -10.35 2.40
C ASP A 1044 10.14 -10.25 1.17
N PHE A 1045 9.82 -9.35 0.23
CA PHE A 1045 10.59 -9.11 -0.98
C PHE A 1045 10.85 -7.64 -1.29
N CYS A 1046 10.27 -6.71 -0.53
CA CYS A 1046 10.59 -5.28 -0.54
C CYS A 1046 11.53 -4.95 0.63
N GLU A 1047 12.82 -4.86 0.33
CA GLU A 1047 13.91 -4.54 1.23
C GLU A 1047 14.59 -3.23 0.74
N PRO A 1048 15.39 -2.52 1.55
CA PRO A 1048 16.01 -1.24 1.16
C PRO A 1048 16.87 -1.28 -0.12
N ASP A 1049 17.31 -2.46 -0.55
CA ASP A 1049 18.09 -2.69 -1.77
C ASP A 1049 17.27 -3.23 -2.95
N THR A 1050 16.00 -3.58 -2.75
CA THR A 1050 15.11 -4.14 -3.77
C THR A 1050 13.88 -3.27 -4.07
N ALA A 1051 13.54 -2.34 -3.17
CA ALA A 1051 12.47 -1.37 -3.36
C ALA A 1051 12.79 -0.01 -2.71
N PHE A 1052 12.09 1.03 -3.15
CA PHE A 1052 12.09 2.34 -2.49
C PHE A 1052 11.03 2.33 -1.38
N LEU A 1053 11.46 2.04 -0.16
CA LEU A 1053 10.57 1.88 0.99
C LEU A 1053 10.08 3.21 1.56
N VAL A 1054 8.83 3.22 1.98
CA VAL A 1054 8.15 4.37 2.61
C VAL A 1054 7.66 3.95 4.00
N ASP A 1055 8.24 4.55 5.03
CA ASP A 1055 7.78 4.38 6.40
C ASP A 1055 6.50 5.20 6.67
N GLY A 1056 5.82 4.88 7.77
CA GLY A 1056 4.58 5.54 8.15
C GLY A 1056 4.15 5.18 9.56
N GLU A 1057 3.16 5.91 10.07
CA GLU A 1057 2.65 5.70 11.43
C GLU A 1057 1.76 4.45 11.49
N LEU A 1058 1.88 3.64 12.53
CA LEU A 1058 0.92 2.57 12.79
C LEU A 1058 -0.34 3.14 13.43
N ILE A 1059 -1.42 3.24 12.65
CA ILE A 1059 -2.70 3.81 13.11
C ILE A 1059 -3.75 2.70 13.30
N PRO A 1060 -4.60 2.83 14.33
CA PRO A 1060 -5.72 1.90 14.52
C PRO A 1060 -6.78 2.09 13.42
N LEU A 1061 -7.44 0.99 13.02
CA LEU A 1061 -8.56 1.06 12.08
C LEU A 1061 -9.80 1.64 12.77
N ARG A 1062 -10.55 2.48 12.04
CA ARG A 1062 -11.86 3.00 12.45
C ARG A 1062 -12.99 2.09 11.96
N PRO A 1063 -14.17 2.14 12.59
CA PRO A 1063 -15.35 1.44 12.09
C PRO A 1063 -15.63 1.79 10.62
N GLY A 1064 -15.67 0.79 9.74
CA GLY A 1064 -15.89 0.96 8.31
C GLY A 1064 -14.64 1.12 7.46
N ASP A 1065 -13.44 1.19 8.06
CA ASP A 1065 -12.18 1.27 7.31
C ASP A 1065 -11.83 -0.04 6.58
N TYR A 1066 -12.16 -1.18 7.21
CA TYR A 1066 -12.01 -2.53 6.66
C TYR A 1066 -12.97 -3.49 7.36
N LEU A 1067 -13.05 -4.71 6.84
CA LEU A 1067 -13.75 -5.81 7.49
C LEU A 1067 -13.11 -6.14 8.87
N PHE A 1068 -13.91 -6.20 9.93
CA PHE A 1068 -13.48 -6.52 11.30
C PHE A 1068 -12.37 -5.59 11.84
N SER A 1069 -12.62 -4.29 11.78
CA SER A 1069 -11.68 -3.22 12.19
C SER A 1069 -11.30 -3.21 13.67
N GLU A 1070 -12.05 -3.88 14.53
CA GLU A 1070 -11.89 -3.81 15.99
C GLU A 1070 -10.53 -4.36 16.46
N GLY A 1071 -9.74 -3.52 17.14
CA GLY A 1071 -8.42 -3.90 17.66
C GLY A 1071 -7.35 -4.14 16.59
N GLN A 1072 -7.63 -3.74 15.34
CA GLN A 1072 -6.70 -3.82 14.22
C GLN A 1072 -5.93 -2.51 14.05
N TYR A 1073 -4.77 -2.60 13.41
CA TYR A 1073 -3.99 -1.44 12.97
C TYR A 1073 -3.35 -1.71 11.62
N TRP A 1074 -2.91 -0.66 10.94
CA TRP A 1074 -2.13 -0.73 9.71
C TRP A 1074 -1.14 0.43 9.67
N CYS A 1075 -0.25 0.45 8.68
CA CYS A 1075 0.66 1.58 8.48
C CYS A 1075 0.00 2.64 7.60
N ASP A 1076 -0.03 3.90 8.02
CA ASP A 1076 -0.40 5.02 7.16
C ASP A 1076 0.89 5.63 6.58
N PRO A 1077 1.22 5.37 5.30
CA PRO A 1077 2.51 5.76 4.74
C PRO A 1077 2.66 7.29 4.71
N ASP A 1078 3.86 7.77 5.06
CA ASP A 1078 4.17 9.20 5.03
C ASP A 1078 4.34 9.68 3.59
N VAL A 1079 3.44 10.59 3.18
CA VAL A 1079 3.41 11.17 1.83
C VAL A 1079 4.70 11.95 1.51
N SER A 1080 5.34 12.56 2.51
CA SER A 1080 6.58 13.31 2.34
C SER A 1080 7.75 12.37 2.06
N ILE A 1081 7.86 11.27 2.81
CA ILE A 1081 8.87 10.23 2.55
C ILE A 1081 8.65 9.63 1.16
N ALA A 1082 7.39 9.33 0.80
CA ALA A 1082 7.07 8.85 -0.54
C ALA A 1082 7.49 9.85 -1.63
N ALA A 1083 7.21 11.15 -1.44
CA ALA A 1083 7.60 12.19 -2.38
C ALA A 1083 9.14 12.29 -2.53
N GLU A 1084 9.90 12.13 -1.46
CA GLU A 1084 11.36 12.08 -1.49
C GLU A 1084 11.88 10.86 -2.25
N GLN A 1085 11.28 9.68 -2.05
CA GLN A 1085 11.65 8.48 -2.80
C GLN A 1085 11.33 8.62 -4.29
N LEU A 1086 10.20 9.25 -4.66
CA LEU A 1086 9.87 9.53 -6.06
C LEU A 1086 10.88 10.48 -6.71
N LYS A 1087 11.29 11.54 -6.01
CA LYS A 1087 12.36 12.45 -6.48
C LYS A 1087 13.68 11.70 -6.65
N ARG A 1088 14.09 10.96 -5.62
CA ARG A 1088 15.34 10.18 -5.62
C ARG A 1088 15.40 9.17 -6.77
N MET A 1089 14.27 8.56 -7.11
CA MET A 1089 14.16 7.65 -8.26
C MET A 1089 14.39 8.35 -9.61
N ILE A 1090 14.01 9.62 -9.73
CA ILE A 1090 14.26 10.42 -10.94
C ILE A 1090 15.71 10.94 -10.95
N ASP A 1091 16.19 11.43 -9.81
CA ASP A 1091 17.48 12.12 -9.70
C ASP A 1091 18.69 11.15 -9.73
N ASP A 1092 18.54 9.92 -9.21
CA ASP A 1092 19.62 8.92 -9.09
C ASP A 1092 19.33 7.68 -9.97
N VAL A 1093 19.65 7.80 -11.26
CA VAL A 1093 19.45 6.74 -12.26
C VAL A 1093 20.23 5.45 -11.92
N PRO A 1094 21.53 5.49 -11.56
CA PRO A 1094 22.25 4.28 -11.17
C PRO A 1094 21.64 3.55 -9.97
N LEU A 1095 21.17 4.29 -8.97
CA LEU A 1095 20.45 3.70 -7.83
C LEU A 1095 19.15 3.05 -8.27
N ARG A 1096 18.34 3.75 -9.08
CA ARG A 1096 17.07 3.22 -9.61
C ARG A 1096 17.28 1.90 -10.34
N GLU A 1097 18.23 1.85 -11.27
CA GLU A 1097 18.53 0.65 -12.06
C GLU A 1097 19.02 -0.50 -11.17
N ARG A 1098 19.89 -0.21 -10.21
CA ARG A 1098 20.38 -1.19 -9.25
C ARG A 1098 19.26 -1.79 -8.40
N ILE A 1099 18.38 -0.95 -7.85
CA ILE A 1099 17.22 -1.39 -7.04
C ILE A 1099 16.25 -2.21 -7.88
N ALA A 1100 15.91 -1.74 -9.09
CA ALA A 1100 15.01 -2.45 -9.99
C ALA A 1100 15.55 -3.84 -10.37
N GLN A 1101 16.85 -3.93 -10.69
CA GLN A 1101 17.48 -5.21 -11.04
C GLN A 1101 17.59 -6.15 -9.83
N ALA A 1102 17.90 -5.63 -8.64
CA ALA A 1102 17.91 -6.41 -7.41
C ALA A 1102 16.50 -6.93 -7.07
N GLY A 1103 15.47 -6.09 -7.21
CA GLY A 1103 14.08 -6.46 -7.03
C GLY A 1103 13.62 -7.56 -7.97
N LYS A 1104 13.95 -7.43 -9.27
CA LYS A 1104 13.70 -8.48 -10.26
C LYS A 1104 14.38 -9.80 -9.90
N ALA A 1105 15.67 -9.75 -9.57
CA ALA A 1105 16.42 -10.95 -9.19
C ALA A 1105 15.86 -11.62 -7.92
N ARG A 1106 15.38 -10.84 -6.95
CA ARG A 1106 14.72 -11.36 -5.74
C ARG A 1106 13.44 -12.11 -6.09
N VAL A 1107 12.57 -11.54 -6.92
CA VAL A 1107 11.32 -12.18 -7.36
C VAL A 1107 11.60 -13.45 -8.18
N GLU A 1108 12.52 -13.39 -9.16
CA GLU A 1108 12.88 -14.55 -9.98
C GLU A 1108 13.47 -15.71 -9.14
N ARG A 1109 14.31 -15.39 -8.15
CA ARG A 1109 14.97 -16.41 -7.31
C ARG A 1109 13.99 -17.09 -6.35
N ASP A 1110 13.13 -16.32 -5.70
CA ASP A 1110 12.38 -16.80 -4.53
C ASP A 1110 10.88 -16.99 -4.80
N TYR A 1111 10.32 -16.35 -5.84
CA TYR A 1111 8.87 -16.32 -6.13
C TYR A 1111 8.51 -16.77 -7.55
N SER A 1112 9.47 -17.21 -8.38
CA SER A 1112 9.18 -17.87 -9.66
C SER A 1112 8.38 -19.17 -9.47
N VAL A 1113 7.72 -19.63 -10.53
CA VAL A 1113 6.99 -20.91 -10.53
C VAL A 1113 7.92 -22.05 -10.10
N GLU A 1114 9.16 -22.07 -10.58
CA GLU A 1114 10.20 -23.05 -10.24
C GLU A 1114 10.59 -22.97 -8.75
N ALA A 1115 10.69 -21.77 -8.18
CA ALA A 1115 11.05 -21.58 -6.78
C ALA A 1115 9.97 -22.09 -5.83
N VAL A 1116 8.72 -21.68 -6.08
CA VAL A 1116 7.55 -22.10 -5.30
C VAL A 1116 7.27 -23.60 -5.50
N ALA A 1117 7.35 -24.05 -6.75
CA ALA A 1117 7.82 -25.36 -7.20
C ALA A 1117 8.29 -26.33 -6.11
N ARG A 1118 9.53 -26.05 -5.70
CA ARG A 1118 10.32 -26.86 -4.78
C ARG A 1118 9.78 -26.82 -3.36
N ALA A 1119 9.19 -25.72 -2.93
CA ALA A 1119 8.59 -25.62 -1.59
C ALA A 1119 7.32 -26.48 -1.49
N TYR A 1120 6.43 -26.37 -2.47
CA TYR A 1120 5.17 -27.10 -2.50
C TYR A 1120 5.42 -28.60 -2.63
N ALA A 1121 6.29 -29.03 -3.55
CA ALA A 1121 6.63 -30.45 -3.72
C ALA A 1121 7.18 -31.09 -2.43
N ARG A 1122 8.08 -30.39 -1.72
CA ARG A 1122 8.63 -30.88 -0.44
C ARG A 1122 7.54 -31.04 0.62
N ARG A 1123 6.60 -30.09 0.73
CA ARG A 1123 5.49 -30.21 1.70
C ARG A 1123 4.52 -31.33 1.32
N LEU A 1124 4.16 -31.46 0.05
CA LEU A 1124 3.29 -32.55 -0.41
C LEU A 1124 3.92 -33.92 -0.16
N ALA A 1125 5.24 -34.07 -0.36
CA ALA A 1125 5.96 -35.29 0.00
C ALA A 1125 5.88 -35.56 1.51
N ALA A 1126 6.09 -34.54 2.36
CA ALA A 1126 5.97 -34.68 3.81
C ALA A 1126 4.54 -35.05 4.25
N ILE A 1127 3.50 -34.52 3.60
CA ILE A 1127 2.10 -34.91 3.85
C ILE A 1127 1.86 -36.37 3.45
N ALA A 1128 2.38 -36.79 2.30
CA ALA A 1128 2.28 -38.17 1.84
C ALA A 1128 3.01 -39.14 2.80
N GLU A 1129 4.19 -38.77 3.30
CA GLU A 1129 4.95 -39.55 4.28
C GLU A 1129 4.28 -39.58 5.65
N ALA A 1130 3.73 -38.46 6.13
CA ALA A 1130 3.01 -38.40 7.41
C ALA A 1130 1.69 -39.17 7.40
N LYS A 1131 1.09 -39.36 6.22
CA LYS A 1131 -0.05 -40.26 6.00
C LYS A 1131 0.39 -41.70 5.71
N ALA A 1132 1.66 -41.92 5.38
CA ALA A 1132 2.20 -43.24 5.11
C ALA A 1132 2.79 -43.91 6.36
N LYS A 1133 3.30 -43.11 7.30
CA LYS A 1133 3.66 -43.45 8.68
C LYS A 1133 2.43 -43.45 9.55
#